data_AF-A0A4U0Q8S0-F1
#
_entry.id   AF-A0A4U0Q8S0-F1
#
_cell.length_a   1.000
_cell.length_b   1.000
_cell.length_c   1.000
_cell.angle_alpha   90.00
_cell.angle_beta   90.00
_cell.angle_gamma   90.00
#
_symmetry.space_group_name_H-M   'P 1'
#
loop_
_entity.id
_entity.type
_entity.pdbx_description
1 polymer ?
#
loop_
_entity_poly.entity_id
_entity_poly.type
_entity_poly.pdbx_seq_one_letter_code
_entity_poly.pdbx_strand_id
1 'polypeptide(L)'
;MPPPIRVLSLIPPMTQLNTPYPSTAYLTGFLRSRGVTAMQEDLALALVLRLFSADGLAALHERVLGVPPRRRSPATQAFVAQFERYRAVIGPTLGFLQGRDTTLGHRICGRNFLPEGPRFASLEVYVDPDDPDGGDPLAWAFGALGMQDRARHLATLFLNDIADVFREVVDPRFEFVRYAESLAQSQPTFEPLAQALAAPRNLVDDTLHALTLDALARHTPSVVLLSVPFPGAVYAAFRIAQTIKARDPRIVTVLGGGFVNTELRELAEPRVFDYFDFVTLDAGERPLLALLDHLAGQRSRQRLVRTFARDADGVVRYVNFPEPDVPFAEVGTPTWDGLPLDRYLSLLDMLNPMHRLWSDGRWNKLTVAHGCYWKKCSFCDVTLDYISRYETASANELVDRIERIVAETGQTGFHFVDEAAPPKMLRALAEELLRRGVAISWWGNIRFEKSFTPELCQLLADSGCIAISGGLEVASDRLLKLMKKGVSVEQVARVTQGFTEAGILVHAYLMYGFPTQTVQDTVDALEYVRQLFEAGCIQSGFFHRFACTVHSPVGQHPEEYGVTLLPLPDGGFARNDVGFVDPAGVDHDALGTALNKALYNYMHGIGLDEDVRAWFDTRVPRSRVPRHFIGRALLSSGRSDG
;
A
#
# COMPACT_ATOMS: atom_id res chain seq x y z
N MET A 1 -34.46 25.48 -9.36
CA MET A 1 -33.08 25.21 -8.92
C MET A 1 -32.76 23.78 -9.27
N PRO A 2 -31.58 23.47 -9.84
CA PRO A 2 -31.12 22.08 -9.95
C PRO A 2 -31.12 21.43 -8.56
N PRO A 3 -31.40 20.12 -8.45
CA PRO A 3 -31.36 19.43 -7.16
C PRO A 3 -29.96 19.56 -6.54
N PRO A 4 -29.85 19.63 -5.20
CA PRO A 4 -28.57 19.75 -4.53
C PRO A 4 -27.68 18.54 -4.87
N ILE A 5 -26.42 18.81 -5.21
CA ILE A 5 -25.46 17.76 -5.57
C ILE A 5 -25.16 16.90 -4.34
N ARG A 6 -25.30 15.58 -4.51
CA ARG A 6 -24.99 14.55 -3.50
C ARG A 6 -23.85 13.69 -4.01
N VAL A 7 -22.72 13.75 -3.32
CA VAL A 7 -21.49 13.05 -3.69
C VAL A 7 -21.37 11.76 -2.88
N LEU A 8 -21.11 10.64 -3.54
CA LEU A 8 -20.74 9.37 -2.90
C LEU A 8 -19.33 8.98 -3.32
N SER A 9 -18.40 8.95 -2.39
CA SER A 9 -17.04 8.44 -2.60
C SER A 9 -16.98 6.95 -2.33
N LEU A 10 -16.57 6.16 -3.31
CA LEU A 10 -16.47 4.70 -3.20
C LEU A 10 -15.00 4.27 -3.23
N ILE A 11 -14.65 3.42 -2.28
CA ILE A 11 -13.40 2.66 -2.32
C ILE A 11 -13.69 1.36 -3.09
N PRO A 12 -13.18 1.20 -4.33
CA PRO A 12 -13.33 -0.04 -5.07
C PRO A 12 -12.57 -1.18 -4.37
N PRO A 13 -13.00 -2.44 -4.55
CA PRO A 13 -12.27 -3.61 -4.09
C PRO A 13 -10.76 -3.58 -4.31
N MET A 14 -10.05 -4.28 -3.42
CA MET A 14 -8.62 -4.56 -3.50
C MET A 14 -7.75 -3.38 -3.09
N THR A 15 -8.35 -2.55 -2.25
CA THR A 15 -7.70 -1.69 -1.30
C THR A 15 -7.51 -2.42 0.04
N GLN A 16 -6.59 -1.91 0.86
CA GLN A 16 -6.23 -2.45 2.18
C GLN A 16 -7.46 -2.91 3.00
N LEU A 17 -7.40 -4.11 3.60
CA LEU A 17 -8.50 -4.73 4.38
C LEU A 17 -8.40 -4.49 5.89
N ASN A 18 -7.27 -3.96 6.35
CA ASN A 18 -7.00 -3.61 7.75
C ASN A 18 -7.32 -2.15 8.08
N THR A 19 -7.46 -1.30 7.07
CA THR A 19 -7.78 0.13 7.25
C THR A 19 -8.43 0.69 6.00
N PRO A 20 -9.37 1.66 6.13
CA PRO A 20 -9.86 2.37 4.97
C PRO A 20 -8.73 3.10 4.26
N TYR A 21 -8.79 3.09 2.92
CA TYR A 21 -7.90 3.89 2.11
C TYR A 21 -8.20 5.39 2.32
N PRO A 22 -7.19 6.26 2.56
CA PRO A 22 -7.42 7.61 3.05
C PRO A 22 -8.09 8.56 2.06
N SER A 23 -7.99 8.33 0.75
CA SER A 23 -8.43 9.32 -0.24
C SER A 23 -9.91 9.69 -0.10
N THR A 24 -10.81 8.73 0.16
CA THR A 24 -12.23 9.03 0.33
C THR A 24 -12.50 9.77 1.63
N ALA A 25 -11.78 9.47 2.71
CA ALA A 25 -11.91 10.17 3.99
C ALA A 25 -11.47 11.64 3.88
N TYR A 26 -10.37 11.90 3.18
CA TYR A 26 -9.88 13.25 2.89
C TYR A 26 -10.87 14.03 2.01
N LEU A 27 -11.25 13.47 0.86
CA LEU A 27 -12.16 14.14 -0.07
C LEU A 27 -13.54 14.36 0.55
N THR A 28 -14.08 13.41 1.30
CA THR A 28 -15.38 13.56 1.98
C THR A 28 -15.30 14.64 3.05
N GLY A 29 -14.24 14.66 3.87
CA GLY A 29 -14.03 15.69 4.90
C GLY A 29 -13.89 17.09 4.28
N PHE A 30 -13.09 17.19 3.23
CA PHE A 30 -12.92 18.42 2.46
C PHE A 30 -14.25 18.91 1.86
N LEU A 31 -14.98 18.06 1.13
CA LEU A 31 -16.25 18.42 0.49
C LEU A 31 -17.29 18.87 1.52
N ARG A 32 -17.40 18.17 2.66
CA ARG A 32 -18.29 18.57 3.77
C ARG A 32 -17.91 19.93 4.35
N SER A 33 -16.60 20.22 4.48
CA SER A 33 -16.12 21.53 4.92
C SER A 33 -16.50 22.67 3.97
N ARG A 34 -16.80 22.35 2.69
CA ARG A 34 -17.29 23.28 1.66
C ARG A 34 -18.81 23.27 1.51
N GLY A 35 -19.54 22.64 2.42
CA GLY A 35 -21.00 22.58 2.40
C GLY A 35 -21.60 21.61 1.37
N VAL A 36 -20.77 20.75 0.76
CA VAL A 36 -21.24 19.71 -0.17
C VAL A 36 -21.76 18.53 0.63
N THR A 37 -22.94 18.00 0.26
CA THR A 37 -23.45 16.76 0.83
C THR A 37 -22.63 15.59 0.30
N ALA A 38 -21.67 15.11 1.09
CA ALA A 38 -20.78 14.01 0.73
C ALA A 38 -20.89 12.84 1.70
N MET A 39 -20.90 11.63 1.13
CA MET A 39 -20.92 10.35 1.83
C MET A 39 -19.81 9.46 1.28
N GLN A 40 -19.49 8.38 2.00
CA GLN A 40 -18.49 7.41 1.54
C GLN A 40 -18.89 5.99 1.91
N GLU A 41 -18.42 5.03 1.12
CA GLU A 41 -18.49 3.60 1.43
C GLU A 41 -17.22 2.85 1.00
N ASP A 42 -16.87 1.83 1.77
CA ASP A 42 -15.80 0.89 1.45
C ASP A 42 -16.37 -0.40 0.85
N LEU A 43 -16.46 -0.45 -0.48
CA LEU A 43 -16.94 -1.64 -1.17
C LEU A 43 -15.90 -2.77 -1.19
N ALA A 44 -14.62 -2.47 -0.92
CA ALA A 44 -13.60 -3.49 -0.78
C ALA A 44 -13.84 -4.36 0.44
N LEU A 45 -14.01 -3.73 1.60
CA LEU A 45 -14.32 -4.43 2.82
C LEU A 45 -15.69 -5.11 2.73
N ALA A 46 -16.71 -4.43 2.19
CA ALA A 46 -18.05 -5.00 2.05
C ALA A 46 -18.06 -6.26 1.18
N LEU A 47 -17.30 -6.28 0.08
CA LEU A 47 -17.16 -7.44 -0.80
C LEU A 47 -16.52 -8.63 -0.07
N VAL A 48 -15.38 -8.41 0.60
CA VAL A 48 -14.70 -9.47 1.35
C VAL A 48 -15.61 -10.02 2.44
N LEU A 49 -16.25 -9.17 3.24
CA LEU A 49 -17.13 -9.64 4.32
C LEU A 49 -18.38 -10.38 3.80
N ARG A 50 -18.83 -10.10 2.57
CA ARG A 50 -19.95 -10.84 1.95
C ARG A 50 -19.48 -12.19 1.41
N LEU A 51 -18.35 -12.24 0.71
CA LEU A 51 -17.80 -13.49 0.16
C LEU A 51 -17.34 -14.44 1.27
N PHE A 52 -16.74 -13.91 2.33
CA PHE A 52 -16.27 -14.64 3.51
C PHE A 52 -17.36 -14.67 4.60
N SER A 53 -18.56 -15.07 4.20
CA SER A 53 -19.69 -15.29 5.12
C SER A 53 -20.23 -16.71 4.96
N ALA A 54 -21.07 -17.17 5.87
CA ALA A 54 -21.69 -18.49 5.73
C ALA A 54 -22.44 -18.63 4.39
N ASP A 55 -23.12 -17.57 3.94
CA ASP A 55 -23.85 -17.54 2.67
C ASP A 55 -22.90 -17.43 1.48
N GLY A 56 -21.85 -16.61 1.59
CA GLY A 56 -20.81 -16.48 0.57
C GLY A 56 -20.07 -17.80 0.32
N LEU A 57 -19.74 -18.53 1.39
CA LEU A 57 -19.15 -19.87 1.28
C LEU A 57 -20.13 -20.90 0.73
N ALA A 58 -21.43 -20.80 1.03
CA ALA A 58 -22.43 -21.66 0.42
C ALA A 58 -22.50 -21.45 -1.11
N ALA A 59 -22.53 -20.20 -1.56
CA ALA A 59 -22.48 -19.88 -2.98
C ALA A 59 -21.18 -20.36 -3.65
N LEU A 60 -20.03 -20.23 -2.98
CA LEU A 60 -18.76 -20.78 -3.47
C LEU A 60 -18.83 -22.31 -3.59
N HIS A 61 -19.37 -22.98 -2.58
CA HIS A 61 -19.50 -24.43 -2.57
C HIS A 61 -20.36 -24.95 -3.72
N GLU A 62 -21.46 -24.29 -4.06
CA GLU A 62 -22.26 -24.62 -5.25
C GLU A 62 -21.44 -24.56 -6.54
N ARG A 63 -20.58 -23.54 -6.69
CA ARG A 63 -19.68 -23.42 -7.84
C ARG A 63 -18.65 -24.55 -7.87
N VAL A 64 -18.08 -24.89 -6.72
CA VAL A 64 -17.12 -26.00 -6.58
C VAL A 64 -17.75 -27.34 -6.93
N LEU A 65 -19.01 -27.57 -6.54
CA LEU A 65 -19.73 -28.80 -6.87
C LEU A 65 -19.95 -28.96 -8.38
N GLY A 66 -20.02 -27.85 -9.13
CA GLY A 66 -20.02 -27.84 -10.59
C GLY A 66 -18.69 -28.26 -11.23
N VAL A 67 -17.58 -28.25 -10.49
CA VAL A 67 -16.26 -28.71 -10.97
C VAL A 67 -16.11 -30.22 -10.74
N PRO A 68 -15.79 -31.03 -11.77
CA PRO A 68 -15.62 -32.47 -11.61
C PRO A 68 -14.53 -32.82 -10.57
N PRO A 69 -14.73 -33.85 -9.71
CA PRO A 69 -13.79 -34.18 -8.64
C PRO A 69 -12.32 -34.35 -9.08
N ARG A 70 -12.09 -34.93 -10.27
CA ARG A 70 -10.75 -35.13 -10.84
C ARG A 70 -10.02 -33.84 -11.23
N ARG A 71 -10.71 -32.72 -11.33
CA ARG A 71 -10.16 -31.41 -11.70
C ARG A 71 -9.99 -30.46 -10.51
N ARG A 72 -10.37 -30.89 -9.31
CA ARG A 72 -10.26 -30.09 -8.08
C ARG A 72 -8.84 -30.17 -7.55
N SER A 73 -8.23 -29.04 -7.24
CA SER A 73 -6.95 -28.98 -6.52
C SER A 73 -7.07 -29.53 -5.10
N PRO A 74 -5.94 -29.77 -4.40
CA PRO A 74 -5.95 -30.14 -2.98
C PRO A 74 -6.73 -29.16 -2.10
N ALA A 75 -6.65 -27.85 -2.37
CA ALA A 75 -7.38 -26.83 -1.60
C ALA A 75 -8.90 -26.99 -1.78
N THR A 76 -9.34 -27.15 -3.02
CA THR A 76 -10.77 -27.35 -3.34
C THR A 76 -11.29 -28.68 -2.80
N GLN A 77 -10.49 -29.74 -2.81
CA GLN A 77 -10.86 -31.03 -2.20
C GLN A 77 -11.02 -30.91 -0.68
N ALA A 78 -10.06 -30.26 0.00
CA ALA A 78 -10.12 -30.03 1.45
C ALA A 78 -11.34 -29.18 1.85
N PHE A 79 -11.63 -28.13 1.06
CA PHE A 79 -12.79 -27.27 1.27
C PHE A 79 -14.12 -28.04 1.19
N VAL A 80 -14.30 -28.88 0.16
CA VAL A 80 -15.53 -29.68 0.03
C VAL A 80 -15.65 -30.72 1.15
N ALA A 81 -14.55 -31.42 1.46
CA ALA A 81 -14.56 -32.46 2.50
C ALA A 81 -14.90 -31.91 3.89
N GLN A 82 -14.58 -30.63 4.15
CA GLN A 82 -14.78 -29.98 5.44
C GLN A 82 -15.77 -28.80 5.38
N PHE A 83 -16.62 -28.74 4.34
CA PHE A 83 -17.42 -27.53 4.04
C PHE A 83 -18.24 -27.03 5.23
N GLU A 84 -18.95 -27.92 5.93
CA GLU A 84 -19.76 -27.53 7.09
C GLU A 84 -18.91 -26.95 8.24
N ARG A 85 -17.65 -27.40 8.39
CA ARG A 85 -16.70 -26.79 9.34
C ARG A 85 -16.30 -25.39 8.88
N TYR A 86 -15.90 -25.22 7.61
CA TYR A 86 -15.56 -23.91 7.04
C TYR A 86 -16.70 -22.90 7.23
N ARG A 87 -17.93 -23.31 6.88
CA ARG A 87 -19.15 -22.51 7.02
C ARG A 87 -19.46 -22.14 8.47
N ALA A 88 -19.27 -23.06 9.42
CA ALA A 88 -19.56 -22.81 10.83
C ALA A 88 -18.56 -21.84 11.47
N VAL A 89 -17.28 -21.86 11.08
CA VAL A 89 -16.23 -21.09 11.76
C VAL A 89 -15.88 -19.77 11.08
N ILE A 90 -16.25 -19.54 9.82
CA ILE A 90 -15.87 -18.30 9.11
C ILE A 90 -16.32 -17.01 9.83
N GLY A 91 -17.56 -16.96 10.32
CA GLY A 91 -18.09 -15.81 11.06
C GLY A 91 -17.32 -15.52 12.35
N PRO A 92 -17.20 -16.50 13.27
CA PRO A 92 -16.36 -16.37 14.47
C PRO A 92 -14.91 -15.98 14.17
N THR A 93 -14.29 -16.58 13.14
CA THR A 93 -12.90 -16.25 12.76
C THR A 93 -12.74 -14.81 12.28
N LEU A 94 -13.68 -14.30 11.46
CA LEU A 94 -13.69 -12.87 11.11
C LEU A 94 -13.93 -11.99 12.33
N GLY A 95 -14.82 -12.39 13.25
CA GLY A 95 -15.03 -11.70 14.52
C GLY A 95 -13.75 -11.58 15.35
N PHE A 96 -12.96 -12.66 15.43
CA PHE A 96 -11.65 -12.67 16.08
C PHE A 96 -10.65 -11.72 15.37
N LEU A 97 -10.56 -11.78 14.04
CA LEU A 97 -9.67 -10.91 13.25
C LEU A 97 -10.07 -9.42 13.32
N GLN A 98 -11.33 -9.12 13.62
CA GLN A 98 -11.85 -7.77 13.88
C GLN A 98 -11.66 -7.32 15.34
N GLY A 99 -11.09 -8.17 16.20
CA GLY A 99 -10.93 -7.90 17.62
C GLY A 99 -12.22 -7.99 18.44
N ARG A 100 -13.31 -8.51 17.87
CA ARG A 100 -14.63 -8.60 18.53
C ARG A 100 -14.76 -9.80 19.49
N ASP A 101 -13.92 -10.83 19.31
CA ASP A 101 -13.81 -11.97 20.25
C ASP A 101 -12.37 -12.46 20.32
N THR A 102 -11.57 -11.90 21.21
CA THR A 102 -10.17 -12.29 21.42
C THR A 102 -10.02 -13.64 22.14
N THR A 103 -11.07 -14.14 22.80
CA THR A 103 -11.02 -15.42 23.55
C THR A 103 -10.93 -16.62 22.61
N LEU A 104 -11.42 -16.48 21.38
CA LEU A 104 -11.33 -17.50 20.34
C LEU A 104 -9.87 -17.85 20.00
N GLY A 105 -8.93 -16.94 20.25
CA GLY A 105 -7.50 -17.15 20.01
C GLY A 105 -6.96 -18.42 20.66
N HIS A 106 -7.43 -18.79 21.85
CA HIS A 106 -7.05 -20.05 22.52
C HIS A 106 -7.43 -21.28 21.70
N ARG A 107 -8.64 -21.29 21.13
CA ARG A 107 -9.16 -22.42 20.35
C ARG A 107 -8.52 -22.50 18.97
N ILE A 108 -8.22 -21.35 18.38
CA ILE A 108 -7.48 -21.26 17.11
C ILE A 108 -6.06 -21.82 17.30
N CYS A 109 -5.34 -21.37 18.34
CA CYS A 109 -3.99 -21.87 18.65
C CYS A 109 -3.97 -23.38 18.96
N GLY A 110 -5.04 -23.91 19.54
CA GLY A 110 -5.20 -25.35 19.77
C GLY A 110 -5.44 -26.18 18.50
N ARG A 111 -5.50 -25.56 17.30
CA ARG A 111 -5.67 -26.18 15.96
C ARG A 111 -6.91 -27.06 15.74
N ASN A 112 -7.72 -27.28 16.77
CA ASN A 112 -8.96 -28.06 16.69
C ASN A 112 -10.15 -27.26 16.16
N PHE A 113 -10.05 -25.93 16.14
CA PHE A 113 -11.15 -25.05 15.75
C PHE A 113 -11.27 -24.89 14.23
N LEU A 114 -10.20 -24.42 13.58
CA LEU A 114 -10.19 -24.15 12.14
C LEU A 114 -10.04 -25.46 11.36
N PRO A 115 -10.76 -25.66 10.25
CA PRO A 115 -10.35 -26.65 9.27
C PRO A 115 -9.07 -26.18 8.58
N GLU A 116 -8.14 -27.09 8.35
CA GLU A 116 -6.84 -26.81 7.78
C GLU A 116 -6.77 -27.37 6.36
N GLY A 117 -6.38 -26.52 5.40
CA GLY A 117 -6.09 -26.87 4.02
C GLY A 117 -4.58 -26.80 3.73
N PRO A 118 -4.18 -26.82 2.44
CA PRO A 118 -2.78 -26.89 2.04
C PRO A 118 -1.91 -25.73 2.54
N ARG A 119 -2.46 -24.55 2.84
CA ARG A 119 -1.68 -23.42 3.36
C ARG A 119 -1.10 -23.66 4.74
N PHE A 120 -1.61 -24.63 5.49
CA PHE A 120 -1.07 -25.01 6.80
C PHE A 120 0.19 -25.88 6.70
N ALA A 121 0.52 -26.44 5.53
CA ALA A 121 1.74 -27.21 5.33
C ALA A 121 3.01 -26.36 5.51
N SER A 122 2.93 -25.03 5.34
CA SER A 122 4.05 -24.11 5.62
C SER A 122 4.51 -24.15 7.07
N LEU A 123 3.64 -24.57 8.00
CA LEU A 123 3.98 -24.74 9.41
C LEU A 123 4.89 -25.96 9.65
N GLU A 124 4.96 -26.91 8.71
CA GLU A 124 5.75 -28.14 8.82
C GLU A 124 7.19 -27.98 8.28
N VAL A 125 7.48 -26.94 7.50
CA VAL A 125 8.78 -26.72 6.83
C VAL A 125 9.85 -26.13 7.77
N TYR A 126 9.46 -25.70 8.97
CA TYR A 126 10.34 -25.05 9.95
C TYR A 126 10.80 -25.99 11.07
N VAL A 127 10.64 -27.31 10.90
CA VAL A 127 11.17 -28.30 11.85
C VAL A 127 12.69 -28.30 11.74
N ASP A 128 13.36 -28.03 12.87
CA ASP A 128 14.80 -28.13 12.99
C ASP A 128 15.25 -29.54 12.58
N PRO A 129 16.10 -29.69 11.54
CA PRO A 129 16.61 -30.99 11.11
C PRO A 129 17.36 -31.74 12.22
N ASP A 130 17.86 -31.03 13.22
CA ASP A 130 18.61 -31.59 14.35
C ASP A 130 17.74 -31.91 15.58
N ASP A 131 16.43 -31.58 15.56
CA ASP A 131 15.47 -31.93 16.61
C ASP A 131 14.08 -32.35 16.06
N PRO A 132 13.96 -33.56 15.49
CA PRO A 132 12.71 -34.04 14.89
C PRO A 132 11.59 -34.36 15.90
N ASP A 133 11.91 -34.46 17.19
CA ASP A 133 10.97 -34.79 18.28
C ASP A 133 10.82 -33.67 19.32
N GLY A 134 11.49 -32.52 19.16
CA GLY A 134 11.56 -31.45 20.15
C GLY A 134 11.14 -30.08 19.62
N GLY A 135 10.02 -29.60 20.16
CA GLY A 135 9.59 -28.20 20.06
C GLY A 135 8.71 -27.87 18.86
N ASP A 136 7.72 -27.02 19.10
CA ASP A 136 6.97 -26.34 18.04
C ASP A 136 8.01 -25.64 17.13
N PRO A 137 8.04 -25.90 15.81
CA PRO A 137 9.03 -25.31 14.88
C PRO A 137 8.97 -23.78 14.83
N LEU A 138 7.89 -23.20 15.37
CA LEU A 138 7.73 -21.77 15.55
C LEU A 138 7.92 -21.35 17.01
N ALA A 139 8.39 -22.18 17.93
CA ALA A 139 8.59 -21.82 19.35
C ALA A 139 9.59 -20.67 19.53
N TRP A 140 10.53 -20.47 18.60
CA TRP A 140 11.44 -19.33 18.63
C TRP A 140 10.78 -18.05 18.06
N ALA A 141 10.01 -18.15 16.97
CA ALA A 141 9.20 -17.04 16.44
C ALA A 141 8.00 -16.68 17.34
N PHE A 142 7.42 -17.66 18.03
CA PHE A 142 6.30 -17.56 18.98
C PHE A 142 6.76 -17.38 20.42
N GLY A 143 8.02 -17.66 20.75
CA GLY A 143 8.59 -17.36 22.07
C GLY A 143 8.61 -15.85 22.34
N ALA A 144 8.65 -15.04 21.26
CA ALA A 144 8.51 -13.59 21.30
C ALA A 144 7.08 -13.08 21.00
N LEU A 145 6.19 -13.89 20.42
CA LEU A 145 4.85 -13.48 20.00
C LEU A 145 3.76 -13.97 20.96
N GLY A 146 2.82 -13.08 21.28
CA GLY A 146 1.69 -13.44 22.11
C GLY A 146 0.78 -14.45 21.42
N MET A 147 0.05 -15.23 22.21
CA MET A 147 -1.00 -16.17 21.73
C MET A 147 -1.93 -15.55 20.68
N GLN A 148 -2.26 -14.26 20.80
CA GLN A 148 -3.14 -13.55 19.88
C GLN A 148 -2.55 -13.45 18.48
N ASP A 149 -1.25 -13.19 18.36
CA ASP A 149 -0.57 -13.07 17.06
C ASP A 149 -0.48 -14.42 16.36
N ARG A 150 -0.18 -15.48 17.12
CA ARG A 150 -0.25 -16.87 16.61
C ARG A 150 -1.64 -17.19 16.07
N ALA A 151 -2.68 -16.86 16.82
CA ALA A 151 -4.05 -17.10 16.38
C ALA A 151 -4.41 -16.29 15.12
N ARG A 152 -3.96 -15.03 15.01
CA ARG A 152 -4.15 -14.21 13.79
C ARG A 152 -3.45 -14.81 12.59
N HIS A 153 -2.22 -15.31 12.76
CA HIS A 153 -1.51 -15.97 11.67
C HIS A 153 -2.26 -17.21 11.17
N LEU A 154 -2.69 -18.09 12.08
CA LEU A 154 -3.47 -19.29 11.73
C LEU A 154 -4.83 -18.95 11.09
N ALA A 155 -5.52 -17.94 11.62
CA ALA A 155 -6.76 -17.43 11.03
C ALA A 155 -6.52 -16.84 9.62
N THR A 156 -5.38 -16.19 9.40
CA THR A 156 -4.97 -15.66 8.09
C THR A 156 -4.71 -16.79 7.10
N LEU A 157 -4.02 -17.85 7.49
CA LEU A 157 -3.83 -19.06 6.67
C LEU A 157 -5.17 -19.71 6.28
N PHE A 158 -6.10 -19.80 7.23
CA PHE A 158 -7.46 -20.29 6.96
C PHE A 158 -8.22 -19.44 5.93
N LEU A 159 -8.11 -18.10 6.02
CA LEU A 159 -8.67 -17.22 5.00
C LEU A 159 -7.98 -17.45 3.63
N ASN A 160 -6.65 -17.60 3.61
CA ASN A 160 -5.87 -17.88 2.40
C ASN A 160 -6.26 -19.20 1.72
N ASP A 161 -6.57 -20.25 2.48
CA ASP A 161 -7.11 -21.50 1.91
C ASP A 161 -8.42 -21.26 1.16
N ILE A 162 -9.35 -20.48 1.73
CA ILE A 162 -10.62 -20.14 1.07
C ILE A 162 -10.38 -19.27 -0.18
N ALA A 163 -9.45 -18.32 -0.11
CA ALA A 163 -9.10 -17.49 -1.26
C ALA A 163 -8.52 -18.30 -2.42
N ASP A 164 -7.73 -19.34 -2.14
CA ASP A 164 -7.24 -20.24 -3.19
C ASP A 164 -8.39 -20.99 -3.89
N VAL A 165 -9.46 -21.33 -3.17
CA VAL A 165 -10.67 -21.93 -3.78
C VAL A 165 -11.42 -20.93 -4.65
N PHE A 166 -11.57 -19.68 -4.21
CA PHE A 166 -12.10 -18.60 -5.05
C PHE A 166 -11.26 -18.43 -6.32
N ARG A 167 -9.94 -18.43 -6.17
CA ARG A 167 -8.99 -18.27 -7.27
C ARG A 167 -9.13 -19.38 -8.31
N GLU A 168 -9.27 -20.62 -7.87
CA GLU A 168 -9.40 -21.76 -8.77
C GLU A 168 -10.75 -21.84 -9.47
N VAL A 169 -11.85 -21.58 -8.75
CA VAL A 169 -13.21 -21.95 -9.19
C VAL A 169 -14.03 -20.77 -9.69
N VAL A 170 -13.76 -19.56 -9.18
CA VAL A 170 -14.56 -18.38 -9.49
C VAL A 170 -13.83 -17.41 -10.39
N ASP A 171 -12.61 -17.03 -10.00
CA ASP A 171 -11.82 -16.08 -10.77
C ASP A 171 -10.32 -16.27 -10.53
N PRO A 172 -9.51 -16.64 -11.54
CA PRO A 172 -8.06 -16.81 -11.40
C PRO A 172 -7.33 -15.55 -10.93
N ARG A 173 -7.99 -14.40 -10.98
CA ARG A 173 -7.48 -13.11 -10.51
C ARG A 173 -7.69 -12.90 -9.01
N PHE A 174 -8.39 -13.80 -8.30
CA PHE A 174 -8.74 -13.60 -6.89
C PHE A 174 -7.55 -13.71 -5.94
N GLU A 175 -7.19 -12.60 -5.28
CA GLU A 175 -6.19 -12.54 -4.20
C GLU A 175 -6.61 -11.51 -3.14
N PHE A 176 -6.26 -11.69 -1.87
CA PHE A 176 -6.61 -10.76 -0.80
C PHE A 176 -5.96 -9.38 -0.91
N VAL A 177 -4.78 -9.32 -1.51
CA VAL A 177 -3.96 -8.10 -1.55
C VAL A 177 -3.70 -7.61 -2.99
N ARG A 178 -3.97 -8.43 -4.03
CA ARG A 178 -3.62 -8.11 -5.44
C ARG A 178 -4.54 -8.76 -6.47
N TYR A 179 -5.82 -8.41 -6.49
CA TYR A 179 -6.72 -8.89 -7.55
C TYR A 179 -6.40 -8.26 -8.90
N ALA A 180 -6.32 -9.06 -9.97
CA ALA A 180 -6.31 -8.59 -11.36
C ALA A 180 -5.29 -7.50 -11.70
N GLU A 181 -4.21 -7.35 -10.92
CA GLU A 181 -3.17 -6.33 -11.13
C GLU A 181 -2.61 -6.40 -12.57
N SER A 182 -2.47 -7.62 -13.10
CA SER A 182 -2.02 -7.90 -14.47
C SER A 182 -2.91 -7.34 -15.58
N LEU A 183 -4.19 -7.06 -15.32
CA LEU A 183 -5.13 -6.51 -16.31
C LEU A 183 -5.03 -5.00 -16.48
N ALA A 184 -4.35 -4.32 -15.56
CA ALA A 184 -4.25 -2.85 -15.56
C ALA A 184 -2.82 -2.34 -15.42
N GLN A 185 -1.89 -3.14 -14.87
CA GLN A 185 -0.50 -2.74 -14.73
C GLN A 185 0.13 -2.59 -16.11
N SER A 186 0.48 -1.34 -16.45
CA SER A 186 1.24 -0.98 -17.65
C SER A 186 0.69 -1.56 -18.96
N GLN A 187 -0.65 -1.65 -19.05
CA GLN A 187 -1.34 -2.06 -20.26
C GLN A 187 -1.58 -0.86 -21.19
N PRO A 188 -0.85 -0.74 -22.33
CA PRO A 188 -1.00 0.40 -23.25
C PRO A 188 -2.40 0.49 -23.87
N THR A 189 -3.08 -0.65 -23.99
CA THR A 189 -4.41 -0.75 -24.61
C THR A 189 -5.47 -1.08 -23.57
N PHE A 190 -6.69 -0.58 -23.79
CA PHE A 190 -7.84 -0.90 -22.96
C PHE A 190 -8.46 -2.28 -23.28
N GLU A 191 -7.93 -2.97 -24.30
CA GLU A 191 -8.55 -4.18 -24.84
C GLU A 191 -8.64 -5.35 -23.84
N PRO A 192 -7.61 -5.70 -23.06
CA PRO A 192 -7.71 -6.75 -22.05
C PRO A 192 -8.80 -6.45 -21.00
N LEU A 193 -8.89 -5.19 -20.58
CA LEU A 193 -9.90 -4.73 -19.63
C LEU A 193 -11.29 -4.76 -20.26
N ALA A 194 -11.45 -4.30 -21.50
CA ALA A 194 -12.71 -4.36 -22.24
C ALA A 194 -13.22 -5.80 -22.38
N GLN A 195 -12.35 -6.74 -22.73
CA GLN A 195 -12.69 -8.17 -22.83
C GLN A 195 -13.12 -8.74 -21.48
N ALA A 196 -12.40 -8.41 -20.40
CA ALA A 196 -12.76 -8.83 -19.06
C ALA A 196 -14.11 -8.25 -18.60
N LEU A 197 -14.42 -7.00 -18.96
CA LEU A 197 -15.70 -6.34 -18.65
C LEU A 197 -16.87 -6.88 -19.49
N ALA A 198 -16.61 -7.34 -20.72
CA ALA A 198 -17.60 -7.95 -21.59
C ALA A 198 -17.93 -9.41 -21.19
N ALA A 199 -17.01 -10.09 -20.49
CA ALA A 199 -17.23 -11.44 -20.01
C ALA A 199 -18.41 -11.52 -19.02
N PRO A 200 -19.15 -12.65 -18.99
CA PRO A 200 -20.22 -12.88 -18.03
C PRO A 200 -19.73 -12.68 -16.60
N ARG A 201 -20.56 -12.07 -15.76
CA ARG A 201 -20.25 -11.86 -14.34
C ARG A 201 -20.06 -13.19 -13.63
N ASN A 202 -19.00 -13.29 -12.84
CA ASN A 202 -18.80 -14.37 -11.90
C ASN A 202 -19.38 -14.02 -10.52
N LEU A 203 -19.18 -14.89 -9.52
CA LEU A 203 -19.70 -14.68 -8.17
C LEU A 203 -19.16 -13.40 -7.50
N VAL A 204 -17.90 -13.03 -7.76
CA VAL A 204 -17.31 -11.80 -7.24
C VAL A 204 -17.99 -10.58 -7.88
N ASP A 205 -18.14 -10.60 -9.21
CA ASP A 205 -18.81 -9.52 -9.96
C ASP A 205 -20.28 -9.36 -9.57
N ASP A 206 -21.03 -10.45 -9.43
CA ASP A 206 -22.43 -10.43 -9.01
C ASP A 206 -22.59 -9.88 -7.59
N THR A 207 -21.67 -10.24 -6.69
CA THR A 207 -21.66 -9.72 -5.32
C THR A 207 -21.35 -8.23 -5.30
N LEU A 208 -20.35 -7.78 -6.06
CA LEU A 208 -19.99 -6.37 -6.18
C LEU A 208 -21.12 -5.55 -6.81
N HIS A 209 -21.81 -6.12 -7.80
CA HIS A 209 -22.99 -5.52 -8.43
C HIS A 209 -24.10 -5.28 -7.41
N ALA A 210 -24.45 -6.29 -6.60
CA ALA A 210 -25.45 -6.16 -5.56
C ALA A 210 -25.07 -5.10 -4.51
N LEU A 211 -23.82 -5.11 -4.03
CA LEU A 211 -23.32 -4.13 -3.08
C LEU A 211 -23.36 -2.70 -3.63
N THR A 212 -23.05 -2.52 -4.92
CA THR A 212 -23.14 -1.23 -5.59
C THR A 212 -24.58 -0.73 -5.63
N LEU A 213 -25.55 -1.60 -5.99
CA LEU A 213 -26.97 -1.25 -5.98
C LEU A 213 -27.46 -0.87 -4.59
N ASP A 214 -27.03 -1.60 -3.56
CA ASP A 214 -27.36 -1.29 -2.17
C ASP A 214 -26.84 0.09 -1.74
N ALA A 215 -25.59 0.42 -2.11
CA ALA A 215 -25.00 1.73 -1.83
C ALA A 215 -25.75 2.87 -2.53
N LEU A 216 -26.13 2.68 -3.80
CA LEU A 216 -26.94 3.65 -4.54
C LEU A 216 -28.32 3.85 -3.90
N ALA A 217 -28.95 2.78 -3.45
CA ALA A 217 -30.26 2.84 -2.79
C ALA A 217 -30.19 3.57 -1.44
N ARG A 218 -29.12 3.34 -0.64
CA ARG A 218 -28.90 4.01 0.64
C ARG A 218 -28.65 5.50 0.49
N HIS A 219 -27.82 5.89 -0.48
CA HIS A 219 -27.26 7.24 -0.52
C HIS A 219 -27.91 8.16 -1.55
N THR A 220 -28.59 7.60 -2.55
CA THR A 220 -29.22 8.31 -3.68
C THR A 220 -28.31 9.42 -4.24
N PRO A 221 -27.07 9.10 -4.68
CA PRO A 221 -26.12 10.10 -5.13
C PRO A 221 -26.48 10.65 -6.52
N SER A 222 -26.06 11.88 -6.79
CA SER A 222 -26.05 12.46 -8.14
C SER A 222 -24.65 12.39 -8.77
N VAL A 223 -23.60 12.29 -7.93
CA VAL A 223 -22.21 12.15 -8.34
C VAL A 223 -21.57 11.01 -7.54
N VAL A 224 -20.85 10.12 -8.21
CA VAL A 224 -20.07 9.05 -7.60
C VAL A 224 -18.60 9.24 -7.95
N LEU A 225 -17.75 9.29 -6.93
CA LEU A 225 -16.30 9.37 -7.07
C LEU A 225 -15.71 7.98 -6.83
N LEU A 226 -14.97 7.45 -7.79
CA LEU A 226 -14.21 6.22 -7.66
C LEU A 226 -12.72 6.54 -7.56
N SER A 227 -12.17 6.33 -6.36
CA SER A 227 -10.74 6.52 -6.12
C SER A 227 -10.00 5.20 -6.32
N VAL A 228 -9.18 5.12 -7.37
CA VAL A 228 -8.41 3.94 -7.75
C VAL A 228 -6.94 4.18 -7.43
N PRO A 229 -6.45 3.67 -6.29
CA PRO A 229 -5.07 3.92 -5.86
C PRO A 229 -4.04 3.06 -6.58
N PHE A 230 -4.41 1.85 -7.01
CA PHE A 230 -3.51 0.86 -7.57
C PHE A 230 -4.13 0.16 -8.79
N PRO A 231 -3.33 -0.40 -9.72
CA PRO A 231 -3.83 -1.12 -10.88
C PRO A 231 -4.85 -2.23 -10.55
N GLY A 232 -4.64 -2.98 -9.45
CA GLY A 232 -5.55 -4.06 -9.04
C GLY A 232 -6.99 -3.62 -8.73
N ALA A 233 -7.22 -2.33 -8.44
CA ALA A 233 -8.54 -1.79 -8.17
C ALA A 233 -9.31 -1.35 -9.44
N VAL A 234 -8.64 -1.29 -10.60
CA VAL A 234 -9.22 -0.74 -11.85
C VAL A 234 -10.41 -1.56 -12.33
N TYR A 235 -10.27 -2.89 -12.46
CA TYR A 235 -11.35 -3.75 -12.95
C TYR A 235 -12.63 -3.59 -12.12
N ALA A 236 -12.50 -3.59 -10.78
CA ALA A 236 -13.62 -3.46 -9.88
C ALA A 236 -14.26 -2.06 -9.96
N ALA A 237 -13.46 -0.99 -10.11
CA ALA A 237 -13.97 0.36 -10.33
C ALA A 237 -14.83 0.46 -11.61
N PHE A 238 -14.38 -0.16 -12.71
CA PHE A 238 -15.15 -0.21 -13.96
C PHE A 238 -16.43 -1.06 -13.81
N ARG A 239 -16.41 -2.16 -13.06
CA ARG A 239 -17.62 -2.96 -12.75
C ARG A 239 -18.65 -2.18 -11.91
N ILE A 240 -18.18 -1.39 -10.94
CA ILE A 240 -19.01 -0.48 -10.16
C ILE A 240 -19.63 0.57 -11.10
N ALA A 241 -18.83 1.23 -11.93
CA ALA A 241 -19.30 2.22 -12.89
C ALA A 241 -20.32 1.64 -13.89
N GLN A 242 -20.07 0.43 -14.42
CA GLN A 242 -21.00 -0.29 -15.30
C GLN A 242 -22.36 -0.52 -14.61
N THR A 243 -22.34 -0.91 -13.33
CA THR A 243 -23.56 -1.08 -12.53
C THR A 243 -24.30 0.24 -12.33
N ILE A 244 -23.57 1.31 -12.02
CA ILE A 244 -24.14 2.65 -11.83
C ILE A 244 -24.82 3.12 -13.13
N LYS A 245 -24.12 3.05 -14.27
CA LYS A 245 -24.63 3.49 -15.57
C LYS A 245 -25.84 2.67 -16.04
N ALA A 246 -25.85 1.36 -15.77
CA ALA A 246 -27.01 0.52 -16.05
C ALA A 246 -28.21 0.86 -15.16
N ARG A 247 -27.98 1.26 -13.90
CA ARG A 247 -29.04 1.59 -12.93
C ARG A 247 -29.65 2.97 -13.15
N ASP A 248 -28.81 3.97 -13.39
CA ASP A 248 -29.21 5.34 -13.71
C ASP A 248 -28.06 6.08 -14.44
N PRO A 249 -28.12 6.24 -15.78
CA PRO A 249 -27.07 6.88 -16.56
C PRO A 249 -26.89 8.37 -16.24
N ARG A 250 -27.85 9.00 -15.52
CA ARG A 250 -27.78 10.40 -15.10
C ARG A 250 -26.83 10.61 -13.91
N ILE A 251 -26.49 9.54 -13.18
CA ILE A 251 -25.50 9.63 -12.11
C ILE A 251 -24.14 9.91 -12.77
N VAL A 252 -23.54 11.03 -12.39
CA VAL A 252 -22.21 11.42 -12.86
C VAL A 252 -21.19 10.56 -12.13
N THR A 253 -20.26 9.98 -12.88
CA THR A 253 -19.22 9.07 -12.41
C THR A 253 -17.86 9.68 -12.71
N VAL A 254 -17.01 9.75 -11.70
CA VAL A 254 -15.71 10.41 -11.77
C VAL A 254 -14.63 9.44 -11.33
N LEU A 255 -13.61 9.26 -12.18
CA LEU A 255 -12.45 8.43 -11.89
C LEU A 255 -11.27 9.30 -11.43
N GLY A 256 -10.61 8.92 -10.34
CA GLY A 256 -9.39 9.57 -9.84
C GLY A 256 -8.55 8.61 -8.99
N GLY A 257 -7.45 9.08 -8.40
CA GLY A 257 -6.60 8.28 -7.52
C GLY A 257 -5.19 8.04 -8.08
N GLY A 258 -4.38 7.29 -7.32
CA GLY A 258 -2.97 7.02 -7.63
C GLY A 258 -2.76 6.49 -9.06
N PHE A 259 -3.48 5.43 -9.43
CA PHE A 259 -3.41 4.84 -10.76
C PHE A 259 -3.76 5.83 -11.88
N VAL A 260 -4.66 6.78 -11.61
CA VAL A 260 -5.02 7.79 -12.61
C VAL A 260 -3.87 8.79 -12.79
N ASN A 261 -3.21 9.15 -11.69
CA ASN A 261 -2.15 10.14 -11.65
C ASN A 261 -0.83 9.65 -12.25
N THR A 262 -0.58 8.34 -12.25
CA THR A 262 0.63 7.75 -12.82
C THR A 262 0.38 7.19 -14.22
N GLU A 263 -0.72 6.47 -14.48
CA GLU A 263 -0.90 5.71 -15.71
C GLU A 263 -1.74 6.45 -16.76
N LEU A 264 -2.72 7.28 -16.37
CA LEU A 264 -3.71 7.84 -17.30
C LEU A 264 -3.43 9.29 -17.71
N ARG A 265 -2.19 9.76 -17.59
CA ARG A 265 -1.81 11.16 -17.88
C ARG A 265 -1.88 11.56 -19.35
N GLU A 266 -1.83 10.58 -20.25
CA GLU A 266 -1.95 10.76 -21.70
C GLU A 266 -3.21 10.07 -22.25
N LEU A 267 -4.25 9.94 -21.43
CA LEU A 267 -5.47 9.21 -21.77
C LEU A 267 -6.10 9.73 -23.08
N ALA A 268 -6.20 8.82 -24.05
CA ALA A 268 -6.82 9.04 -25.35
C ALA A 268 -7.90 8.00 -25.69
N GLU A 269 -8.10 6.97 -24.84
CA GLU A 269 -9.08 5.90 -25.03
C GLU A 269 -10.51 6.38 -24.78
N PRO A 270 -11.37 6.49 -25.81
CA PRO A 270 -12.74 6.98 -25.65
C PRO A 270 -13.65 5.99 -24.92
N ARG A 271 -13.36 4.68 -24.93
CA ARG A 271 -14.19 3.65 -24.25
C ARG A 271 -14.17 3.78 -22.74
N VAL A 272 -13.15 4.40 -22.14
CA VAL A 272 -13.16 4.75 -20.70
C VAL A 272 -14.39 5.60 -20.36
N PHE A 273 -14.79 6.47 -21.29
CA PHE A 273 -15.92 7.38 -21.11
C PHE A 273 -17.29 6.75 -21.36
N ASP A 274 -17.35 5.44 -21.64
CA ASP A 274 -18.61 4.67 -21.58
C ASP A 274 -18.97 4.31 -20.13
N TYR A 275 -17.99 4.37 -19.23
CA TYR A 275 -18.14 4.04 -17.81
C TYR A 275 -18.08 5.29 -16.93
N PHE A 276 -17.19 6.24 -17.29
CA PHE A 276 -16.94 7.46 -16.52
C PHE A 276 -17.27 8.72 -17.31
N ASP A 277 -17.88 9.71 -16.69
CA ASP A 277 -18.14 11.00 -17.36
C ASP A 277 -16.90 11.88 -17.35
N PHE A 278 -16.10 11.78 -16.28
CA PHE A 278 -14.91 12.58 -16.06
C PHE A 278 -13.77 11.75 -15.45
N VAL A 279 -12.54 12.09 -15.80
CA VAL A 279 -11.33 11.56 -15.16
C VAL A 279 -10.51 12.75 -14.65
N THR A 280 -10.16 12.78 -13.37
CA THR A 280 -9.45 13.92 -12.74
C THR A 280 -8.04 13.53 -12.29
N LEU A 281 -7.07 14.43 -12.47
CA LEU A 281 -5.67 14.24 -12.07
C LEU A 281 -5.26 15.06 -10.83
N ASP A 282 -4.20 14.58 -10.19
CA ASP A 282 -3.46 15.14 -9.05
C ASP A 282 -4.32 15.29 -7.78
N ALA A 283 -4.11 16.36 -7.01
CA ALA A 283 -4.88 16.65 -5.81
C ALA A 283 -6.35 16.87 -6.19
N GLY A 284 -7.25 16.06 -5.64
CA GLY A 284 -8.65 15.99 -6.07
C GLY A 284 -9.50 17.19 -5.64
N GLU A 285 -9.07 17.95 -4.63
CA GLU A 285 -9.81 19.05 -4.03
C GLU A 285 -10.19 20.12 -5.08
N ARG A 286 -9.20 20.65 -5.82
CA ARG A 286 -9.43 21.70 -6.82
C ARG A 286 -10.21 21.21 -8.04
N PRO A 287 -9.84 20.09 -8.71
CA PRO A 287 -10.60 19.53 -9.83
C PRO A 287 -12.05 19.21 -9.47
N LEU A 288 -12.31 18.67 -8.27
CA LEU A 288 -13.67 18.36 -7.85
C LEU A 288 -14.50 19.62 -7.59
N LEU A 289 -13.96 20.66 -6.97
CA LEU A 289 -14.68 21.94 -6.87
C LEU A 289 -15.01 22.49 -8.26
N ALA A 290 -14.04 22.46 -9.18
CA ALA A 290 -14.26 22.90 -10.55
C ALA A 290 -15.36 22.10 -11.26
N LEU A 291 -15.35 20.78 -11.08
CA LEU A 291 -16.33 19.88 -11.65
C LEU A 291 -17.72 20.08 -11.04
N LEU A 292 -17.83 20.21 -9.71
CA LEU A 292 -19.10 20.41 -9.03
C LEU A 292 -19.77 21.72 -9.42
N ASP A 293 -19.01 22.82 -9.55
CA ASP A 293 -19.51 24.09 -10.07
C ASP A 293 -19.98 23.95 -11.53
N HIS A 294 -19.29 23.12 -12.33
CA HIS A 294 -19.71 22.85 -13.70
C HIS A 294 -21.04 22.09 -13.75
N LEU A 295 -21.18 21.04 -12.94
CA LEU A 295 -22.42 20.27 -12.84
C LEU A 295 -23.59 21.10 -12.28
N ALA A 296 -23.30 22.11 -11.46
CA ALA A 296 -24.29 23.08 -10.98
C ALA A 296 -24.65 24.16 -12.02
N GLY A 297 -24.01 24.18 -13.20
CA GLY A 297 -24.21 25.19 -14.24
C GLY A 297 -23.54 26.54 -13.95
N GLN A 298 -22.64 26.58 -12.96
CA GLN A 298 -21.94 27.80 -12.51
C GLN A 298 -20.56 27.97 -13.16
N ARG A 299 -20.02 26.89 -13.76
CA ARG A 299 -18.75 26.88 -14.48
C ARG A 299 -18.91 26.27 -15.87
N SER A 300 -18.26 26.84 -16.87
CA SER A 300 -18.22 26.26 -18.22
C SER A 300 -17.25 25.07 -18.26
N ARG A 301 -17.52 24.13 -19.18
CA ARG A 301 -16.66 22.94 -19.35
C ARG A 301 -15.20 23.26 -19.69
N GLN A 302 -14.96 24.38 -20.39
CA GLN A 302 -13.61 24.87 -20.74
C GLN A 302 -12.82 25.40 -19.52
N ARG A 303 -13.50 25.58 -18.38
CA ARG A 303 -12.91 26.07 -17.12
C ARG A 303 -12.74 24.96 -16.08
N LEU A 304 -12.80 23.69 -16.50
CA LEU A 304 -12.44 22.56 -15.65
C LEU A 304 -10.93 22.54 -15.38
N VAL A 305 -10.54 21.98 -14.24
CA VAL A 305 -9.13 21.90 -13.81
C VAL A 305 -8.69 20.44 -13.85
N ARG A 306 -7.57 20.15 -14.50
CA ARG A 306 -6.97 18.80 -14.62
C ARG A 306 -7.97 17.67 -14.87
N THR A 307 -8.87 17.85 -15.83
CA THR A 307 -9.99 16.93 -16.09
C THR A 307 -9.99 16.46 -17.54
N PHE A 308 -10.03 15.15 -17.77
CA PHE A 308 -10.39 14.58 -19.05
C PHE A 308 -11.89 14.37 -19.16
N ALA A 309 -12.42 14.62 -20.36
CA ALA A 309 -13.80 14.32 -20.71
C ALA A 309 -13.93 14.07 -22.22
N ARG A 310 -14.88 13.21 -22.61
CA ARG A 310 -15.23 12.97 -24.01
C ARG A 310 -16.09 14.09 -24.58
N ASP A 311 -15.65 14.74 -25.65
CA ASP A 311 -16.40 15.83 -26.31
C ASP A 311 -17.58 15.30 -27.14
N ALA A 312 -18.32 16.22 -27.78
CA ALA A 312 -19.52 15.88 -28.55
C ALA A 312 -19.21 15.02 -29.79
N ASP A 313 -17.97 15.09 -30.31
CA ASP A 313 -17.50 14.30 -31.45
C ASP A 313 -16.94 12.93 -31.01
N GLY A 314 -16.99 12.62 -29.71
CA GLY A 314 -16.50 11.38 -29.15
C GLY A 314 -15.00 11.37 -28.85
N VAL A 315 -14.31 12.50 -28.98
CA VAL A 315 -12.86 12.63 -28.79
C VAL A 315 -12.54 12.93 -27.32
N VAL A 316 -11.52 12.27 -26.78
CA VAL A 316 -11.03 12.53 -25.42
C VAL A 316 -10.29 13.88 -25.39
N ARG A 317 -10.70 14.78 -24.50
CA ARG A 317 -10.09 16.09 -24.33
C ARG A 317 -9.63 16.29 -22.89
N TYR A 318 -8.37 16.68 -22.73
CA TYR A 318 -7.85 17.18 -21.47
C TYR A 318 -8.13 18.69 -21.33
N VAL A 319 -8.73 19.09 -20.21
CA VAL A 319 -8.99 20.49 -19.89
C VAL A 319 -8.27 20.83 -18.59
N ASN A 320 -7.43 21.86 -18.64
CA ASN A 320 -6.71 22.36 -17.48
C ASN A 320 -6.72 23.89 -17.45
N PHE A 321 -7.79 24.45 -16.88
CA PHE A 321 -7.88 25.88 -16.62
C PHE A 321 -6.89 26.27 -15.52
N PRO A 322 -6.07 27.32 -15.72
CA PRO A 322 -5.05 27.70 -14.75
C PRO A 322 -5.70 28.28 -13.50
N GLU A 323 -5.74 27.48 -12.43
CA GLU A 323 -6.29 27.85 -11.12
C GLU A 323 -5.40 27.24 -10.04
N PRO A 324 -5.04 28.00 -8.98
CA PRO A 324 -4.18 27.48 -7.92
C PRO A 324 -4.87 26.35 -7.16
N ASP A 325 -4.08 25.38 -6.72
CA ASP A 325 -4.57 24.33 -5.85
C ASP A 325 -5.09 24.85 -4.50
N VAL A 326 -5.83 23.99 -3.79
CA VAL A 326 -6.18 24.25 -2.40
C VAL A 326 -4.92 24.11 -1.55
N PRO A 327 -4.55 25.13 -0.75
CA PRO A 327 -3.41 25.02 0.15
C PRO A 327 -3.61 23.88 1.15
N PHE A 328 -2.55 23.14 1.49
CA PHE A 328 -2.62 22.02 2.44
C PHE A 328 -3.21 22.39 3.82
N ALA A 329 -3.06 23.64 4.28
CA ALA A 329 -3.70 24.13 5.50
C ALA A 329 -5.24 24.20 5.40
N GLU A 330 -5.79 24.34 4.19
CA GLU A 330 -7.22 24.56 3.90
C GLU A 330 -7.97 23.32 3.40
N VAL A 331 -7.29 22.18 3.24
CA VAL A 331 -7.94 20.90 2.85
C VAL A 331 -8.84 20.35 3.96
N GLY A 332 -8.71 20.86 5.18
CA GLY A 332 -9.52 20.47 6.33
C GLY A 332 -9.07 19.16 6.96
N THR A 333 -9.97 18.58 7.78
CA THR A 333 -9.73 17.31 8.46
C THR A 333 -10.40 16.19 7.69
N PRO A 334 -9.70 15.07 7.40
CA PRO A 334 -10.38 13.87 6.95
C PRO A 334 -11.48 13.43 7.93
N THR A 335 -12.49 12.72 7.44
CA THR A 335 -13.59 12.18 8.25
C THR A 335 -13.74 10.69 7.94
N TRP A 336 -13.89 9.89 8.99
CA TRP A 336 -14.11 8.45 8.91
C TRP A 336 -15.57 8.07 9.08
N ASP A 337 -16.43 9.06 9.34
CA ASP A 337 -17.88 8.90 9.32
C ASP A 337 -18.36 8.26 8.00
N GLY A 338 -19.26 7.28 8.14
CA GLY A 338 -19.75 6.44 7.05
C GLY A 338 -18.94 5.18 6.78
N LEU A 339 -17.75 5.02 7.37
CA LEU A 339 -16.93 3.81 7.22
C LEU A 339 -17.09 2.87 8.44
N PRO A 340 -17.15 1.54 8.23
CA PRO A 340 -17.39 0.58 9.30
C PRO A 340 -16.08 0.22 10.06
N LEU A 341 -15.60 1.16 10.88
CA LEU A 341 -14.28 1.11 11.51
C LEU A 341 -14.04 -0.12 12.39
N ASP A 342 -15.10 -0.73 12.93
CA ASP A 342 -15.11 -1.92 13.77
C ASP A 342 -15.09 -3.25 12.99
N ARG A 343 -15.09 -3.19 11.65
CA ARG A 343 -15.20 -4.36 10.77
C ARG A 343 -13.95 -4.64 9.91
N TYR A 344 -12.90 -3.84 10.01
CA TYR A 344 -11.63 -4.10 9.32
C TYR A 344 -10.89 -5.29 9.94
N LEU A 345 -10.09 -6.00 9.13
CA LEU A 345 -9.45 -7.26 9.50
C LEU A 345 -7.98 -7.03 9.90
N SER A 346 -7.57 -7.57 11.05
CA SER A 346 -6.16 -7.60 11.48
C SER A 346 -5.50 -8.91 11.02
N LEU A 347 -5.04 -8.93 9.76
CA LEU A 347 -4.38 -10.08 9.15
C LEU A 347 -2.91 -10.15 9.57
N LEU A 348 -2.29 -11.34 9.54
CA LEU A 348 -0.88 -11.50 9.87
C LEU A 348 -0.23 -12.58 9.00
N ASP A 349 0.29 -12.17 7.84
CA ASP A 349 0.97 -13.08 6.90
C ASP A 349 2.39 -13.44 7.33
N MET A 350 3.10 -12.51 7.97
CA MET A 350 4.49 -12.70 8.42
C MET A 350 4.67 -12.37 9.89
N LEU A 351 5.48 -13.19 10.56
CA LEU A 351 5.81 -13.10 11.98
C LEU A 351 6.99 -12.15 12.22
N ASN A 352 6.87 -10.90 11.77
CA ASN A 352 7.87 -9.83 12.00
C ASN A 352 7.21 -8.67 12.78
N PRO A 353 7.88 -8.07 13.79
CA PRO A 353 7.35 -6.94 14.57
C PRO A 353 6.84 -5.76 13.74
N MET A 354 7.49 -5.42 12.62
CA MET A 354 7.04 -4.37 11.69
C MET A 354 5.81 -4.80 10.89
N HIS A 355 5.76 -6.04 10.41
CA HIS A 355 4.56 -6.57 9.76
C HIS A 355 3.36 -6.62 10.72
N ARG A 356 3.62 -6.95 11.99
CA ARG A 356 2.62 -6.84 13.05
C ARG A 356 2.16 -5.41 13.21
N LEU A 357 3.06 -4.43 13.34
CA LEU A 357 2.68 -3.02 13.45
C LEU A 357 1.74 -2.58 12.31
N TRP A 358 2.05 -2.94 11.07
CA TRP A 358 1.25 -2.52 9.92
C TRP A 358 -0.10 -3.21 9.81
N SER A 359 -0.22 -4.42 10.38
CA SER A 359 -1.37 -5.30 10.15
C SER A 359 -2.23 -5.52 11.41
N ASP A 360 -1.71 -5.20 12.60
CA ASP A 360 -2.40 -5.27 13.89
C ASP A 360 -3.19 -3.98 14.12
N GLY A 361 -4.47 -4.03 13.75
CA GLY A 361 -5.41 -2.95 13.97
C GLY A 361 -5.44 -1.87 12.89
N ARG A 362 -6.32 -0.89 13.13
CA ARG A 362 -6.60 0.22 12.22
C ARG A 362 -5.77 1.43 12.63
N TRP A 363 -5.08 2.04 11.66
CA TRP A 363 -4.34 3.28 11.85
C TRP A 363 -5.11 4.46 11.25
N ASN A 364 -5.36 5.51 12.03
CA ASN A 364 -5.84 6.77 11.48
C ASN A 364 -4.78 7.32 10.53
N LYS A 365 -5.15 7.58 9.28
CA LYS A 365 -4.25 8.11 8.26
C LYS A 365 -4.27 9.63 8.31
N LEU A 366 -3.11 10.25 8.45
CA LEU A 366 -2.95 11.70 8.37
C LEU A 366 -1.66 12.03 7.61
N THR A 367 -1.55 13.22 7.05
CA THR A 367 -0.35 13.71 6.38
C THR A 367 0.20 14.87 7.21
N VAL A 368 1.51 14.92 7.40
CA VAL A 368 2.18 16.02 8.11
C VAL A 368 2.50 17.17 7.14
N ALA A 369 2.90 16.83 5.91
CA ALA A 369 3.16 17.74 4.81
C ALA A 369 2.76 17.13 3.46
N HIS A 370 2.17 17.93 2.58
CA HIS A 370 1.89 17.54 1.20
C HIS A 370 3.16 17.60 0.36
N GLY A 371 3.34 16.64 -0.56
CA GLY A 371 4.51 16.54 -1.44
C GLY A 371 5.80 16.16 -0.72
N CYS A 372 6.92 16.14 -1.46
CA CYS A 372 8.24 15.79 -0.95
C CYS A 372 9.18 17.01 -0.92
N TYR A 373 9.70 17.36 0.26
CA TYR A 373 10.66 18.46 0.41
C TYR A 373 12.02 18.19 -0.29
N TRP A 374 12.36 16.92 -0.53
CA TRP A 374 13.64 16.54 -1.17
C TRP A 374 13.59 16.67 -2.69
N LYS A 375 12.54 16.14 -3.34
CA LYS A 375 12.22 16.24 -4.78
C LYS A 375 13.39 16.08 -5.78
N LYS A 376 14.38 15.26 -5.42
CA LYS A 376 15.62 15.08 -6.22
C LYS A 376 15.94 13.62 -6.55
N CYS A 377 15.26 12.66 -5.93
CA CYS A 377 15.50 11.23 -6.21
C CYS A 377 15.26 10.93 -7.68
N SER A 378 16.22 10.31 -8.37
CA SER A 378 16.11 10.07 -9.80
C SER A 378 15.16 8.93 -10.18
N PHE A 379 14.81 8.06 -9.23
CA PHE A 379 13.86 6.96 -9.39
C PHE A 379 12.42 7.32 -9.02
N CYS A 380 12.20 8.43 -8.30
CA CYS A 380 10.86 8.85 -7.88
C CYS A 380 10.20 9.68 -8.97
N ASP A 381 8.87 9.68 -9.01
CA ASP A 381 8.03 10.49 -9.90
C ASP A 381 7.98 11.98 -9.50
N VAL A 382 9.13 12.56 -9.14
CA VAL A 382 9.26 13.92 -8.61
C VAL A 382 8.79 15.02 -9.56
N THR A 383 8.53 14.68 -10.83
CA THR A 383 7.98 15.59 -11.83
C THR A 383 6.45 15.68 -11.78
N LEU A 384 5.78 14.77 -11.08
CA LEU A 384 4.35 14.84 -10.85
C LEU A 384 4.01 15.96 -9.86
N ASP A 385 2.94 16.68 -10.17
CA ASP A 385 2.55 17.90 -9.46
C ASP A 385 2.31 17.64 -7.96
N TYR A 386 1.59 16.57 -7.62
CA TYR A 386 1.30 16.19 -6.24
C TYR A 386 2.53 15.79 -5.40
N ILE A 387 3.65 15.43 -6.04
CA ILE A 387 4.91 15.12 -5.36
C ILE A 387 5.79 16.38 -5.28
N SER A 388 5.86 17.14 -6.36
CA SER A 388 6.75 18.31 -6.48
C SER A 388 6.28 19.51 -5.64
N ARG A 389 4.96 19.62 -5.39
CA ARG A 389 4.32 20.67 -4.61
C ARG A 389 4.42 20.38 -3.12
N TYR A 390 5.47 20.90 -2.50
CA TYR A 390 5.68 20.79 -1.06
C TYR A 390 4.96 21.88 -0.27
N GLU A 391 4.03 21.48 0.60
CA GLU A 391 3.27 22.39 1.48
C GLU A 391 3.15 21.81 2.89
N THR A 392 3.17 22.67 3.90
CA THR A 392 3.05 22.27 5.31
C THR A 392 1.85 22.92 5.98
N ALA A 393 1.27 22.25 6.96
CA ALA A 393 0.37 22.86 7.93
C ALA A 393 1.16 23.25 9.19
N SER A 394 0.55 24.08 10.05
CA SER A 394 1.14 24.37 11.37
C SER A 394 0.99 23.17 12.30
N ALA A 395 1.88 23.03 13.29
CA ALA A 395 1.73 21.99 14.32
C ALA A 395 0.40 22.11 15.08
N ASN A 396 -0.07 23.34 15.36
CA ASN A 396 -1.38 23.59 15.96
C ASN A 396 -2.51 22.97 15.11
N GLU A 397 -2.52 23.25 13.81
CA GLU A 397 -3.53 22.73 12.89
C GLU A 397 -3.46 21.19 12.80
N LEU A 398 -2.26 20.60 12.77
CA LEU A 398 -2.09 19.15 12.76
C LEU A 398 -2.60 18.51 14.05
N VAL A 399 -2.30 19.08 15.22
CA VAL A 399 -2.80 18.56 16.50
C VAL A 399 -4.31 18.78 16.64
N ASP A 400 -4.86 19.89 16.16
CA ASP A 400 -6.32 20.11 16.08
C ASP A 400 -7.00 19.02 15.23
N ARG A 401 -6.38 18.64 14.09
CA ARG A 401 -6.85 17.53 13.25
C ARG A 401 -6.77 16.20 14.01
N ILE A 402 -5.66 15.92 14.68
CA ILE A 402 -5.48 14.70 15.49
C ILE A 402 -6.56 14.60 16.56
N GLU A 403 -6.80 15.64 17.35
CA GLU A 403 -7.82 15.65 18.40
C GLU A 403 -9.23 15.41 17.85
N ARG A 404 -9.57 16.04 16.71
CA ARG A 404 -10.85 15.80 16.02
C ARG A 404 -11.00 14.34 15.57
N ILE A 405 -9.93 13.74 15.03
CA ILE A 405 -9.93 12.35 14.56
C ILE A 405 -10.04 11.38 15.74
N VAL A 406 -9.33 11.63 16.83
CA VAL A 406 -9.45 10.83 18.07
C VAL A 406 -10.87 10.92 18.61
N ALA A 407 -11.47 12.12 18.63
CA ALA A 407 -12.84 12.31 19.09
C ALA A 407 -13.89 11.61 18.20
N GLU A 408 -13.69 11.61 16.88
CA GLU A 408 -14.59 10.91 15.93
C GLU A 408 -14.45 9.39 16.02
N THR A 409 -13.21 8.89 16.11
CA THR A 409 -12.92 7.46 15.93
C THR A 409 -12.71 6.69 17.22
N GLY A 410 -12.48 7.38 18.35
CA GLY A 410 -12.09 6.77 19.61
C GLY A 410 -10.70 6.12 19.62
N GLN A 411 -9.90 6.29 18.55
CA GLN A 411 -8.60 5.63 18.39
C GLN A 411 -7.45 6.63 18.36
N THR A 412 -6.35 6.29 19.03
CA THR A 412 -5.15 7.12 19.20
C THR A 412 -3.96 6.68 18.34
N GLY A 413 -4.11 5.65 17.51
CA GLY A 413 -3.08 5.19 16.58
C GLY A 413 -3.10 5.97 15.27
N PHE A 414 -1.94 6.50 14.85
CA PHE A 414 -1.78 7.23 13.59
C PHE A 414 -0.69 6.63 12.67
N HIS A 415 -0.97 6.60 11.38
CA HIS A 415 0.04 6.40 10.34
C HIS A 415 0.15 7.67 9.51
N PHE A 416 1.33 8.28 9.52
CA PHE A 416 1.64 9.44 8.71
C PHE A 416 2.05 9.02 7.29
N VAL A 417 1.18 9.33 6.32
CA VAL A 417 1.25 8.88 4.91
C VAL A 417 2.02 9.84 3.99
N ASP A 418 2.94 10.61 4.54
CA ASP A 418 3.79 11.55 3.81
C ASP A 418 4.71 10.84 2.79
N GLU A 419 5.00 11.51 1.68
CA GLU A 419 6.07 11.09 0.75
C GLU A 419 7.44 10.99 1.46
N ALA A 420 7.71 11.98 2.33
CA ALA A 420 8.77 11.96 3.32
C ALA A 420 8.46 13.02 4.38
N ALA A 421 8.09 12.59 5.59
CA ALA A 421 7.74 13.49 6.67
C ALA A 421 8.97 14.35 7.07
N PRO A 422 8.87 15.69 7.05
CA PRO A 422 10.01 16.57 7.22
C PRO A 422 10.43 16.68 8.71
N PRO A 423 11.72 16.50 9.05
CA PRO A 423 12.18 16.47 10.44
C PRO A 423 11.79 17.70 11.27
N LYS A 424 11.82 18.88 10.65
CA LYS A 424 11.44 20.13 11.32
C LYS A 424 9.96 20.16 11.71
N MET A 425 9.08 19.61 10.87
CA MET A 425 7.65 19.56 11.19
C MET A 425 7.34 18.45 12.18
N LEU A 426 8.03 17.30 12.08
CA LEU A 426 7.91 16.24 13.08
C LEU A 426 8.32 16.71 14.47
N ARG A 427 9.41 17.51 14.58
CA ARG A 427 9.79 18.18 15.82
C ARG A 427 8.67 19.08 16.35
N ALA A 428 8.15 19.98 15.51
CA ALA A 428 7.10 20.92 15.92
C ALA A 428 5.81 20.20 16.33
N LEU A 429 5.44 19.13 15.61
CA LEU A 429 4.32 18.27 15.96
C LEU A 429 4.54 17.58 17.30
N ALA A 430 5.71 16.99 17.53
CA ALA A 430 6.06 16.32 18.78
C ALA A 430 6.00 17.27 19.98
N GLU A 431 6.61 18.46 19.85
CA GLU A 431 6.56 19.51 20.86
C GLU A 431 5.12 19.93 21.17
N GLU A 432 4.28 20.07 20.15
CA GLU A 432 2.88 20.49 20.31
C GLU A 432 2.01 19.39 20.95
N LEU A 433 2.20 18.12 20.58
CA LEU A 433 1.54 16.98 21.22
C LEU A 433 1.86 16.93 22.72
N LEU A 434 3.15 17.06 23.07
CA LEU A 434 3.61 17.07 24.46
C LEU A 434 3.09 18.29 25.22
N ARG A 435 3.11 19.48 24.61
CA ARG A 435 2.61 20.73 25.21
C ARG A 435 1.12 20.64 25.56
N ARG A 436 0.32 20.00 24.72
CA ARG A 436 -1.13 19.81 24.97
C ARG A 436 -1.46 18.57 25.79
N GLY A 437 -0.50 17.66 26.00
CA GLY A 437 -0.76 16.37 26.62
C GLY A 437 -1.61 15.44 25.76
N VAL A 438 -1.56 15.58 24.44
CA VAL A 438 -2.29 14.73 23.49
C VAL A 438 -1.49 13.44 23.28
N ALA A 439 -1.96 12.35 23.90
CA ALA A 439 -1.31 11.05 23.82
C ALA A 439 -1.78 10.26 22.60
N ILE A 440 -0.86 10.03 21.66
CA ILE A 440 -1.08 9.17 20.49
C ILE A 440 0.07 8.17 20.34
N SER A 441 -0.14 7.11 19.55
CA SER A 441 0.94 6.26 19.05
C SER A 441 1.01 6.44 17.55
N TRP A 442 2.21 6.63 17.00
CA TRP A 442 2.33 6.90 15.57
C TRP A 442 3.57 6.29 14.92
N TRP A 443 3.44 6.07 13.62
CA TRP A 443 4.55 5.72 12.74
C TRP A 443 4.41 6.45 11.41
N GLY A 444 5.51 6.60 10.67
CA GLY A 444 5.48 7.31 9.40
C GLY A 444 6.68 7.05 8.51
N ASN A 445 6.62 7.61 7.30
CA ASN A 445 7.67 7.50 6.29
C ASN A 445 8.60 8.72 6.33
N ILE A 446 9.91 8.51 6.37
CA ILE A 446 10.93 9.57 6.37
C ILE A 446 12.03 9.29 5.35
N ARG A 447 12.91 10.28 5.20
CA ARG A 447 14.24 10.10 4.62
C ARG A 447 15.28 10.09 5.74
N PHE A 448 16.15 9.07 5.80
CA PHE A 448 17.21 8.95 6.81
C PHE A 448 18.31 10.01 6.67
N GLU A 449 18.03 11.22 7.16
CA GLU A 449 18.92 12.37 7.03
C GLU A 449 19.52 12.86 8.34
N LYS A 450 20.63 13.62 8.25
CA LYS A 450 21.40 14.10 9.40
C LYS A 450 20.63 14.96 10.41
N SER A 451 19.46 15.49 10.03
CA SER A 451 18.61 16.28 10.92
C SER A 451 17.94 15.43 12.02
N PHE A 452 17.89 14.11 11.85
CA PHE A 452 17.48 13.17 12.89
C PHE A 452 18.65 12.90 13.84
N THR A 453 18.88 13.82 14.78
CA THR A 453 19.84 13.65 15.88
C THR A 453 19.26 12.72 16.94
N PRO A 454 20.09 12.12 17.82
CA PRO A 454 19.59 11.31 18.94
C PRO A 454 18.53 12.03 19.79
N GLU A 455 18.71 13.33 20.04
CA GLU A 455 17.74 14.14 20.81
C GLU A 455 16.42 14.32 20.07
N LEU A 456 16.45 14.46 18.73
CA LEU A 456 15.21 14.46 17.95
C LEU A 456 14.56 13.08 17.99
N CYS A 457 15.32 11.99 17.85
CA CYS A 457 14.77 10.64 17.92
C CYS A 457 14.07 10.40 19.27
N GLN A 458 14.70 10.81 20.38
CA GLN A 458 14.11 10.72 21.72
C GLN A 458 12.84 11.58 21.84
N LEU A 459 12.86 12.83 21.37
CA LEU A 459 11.67 13.69 21.37
C LEU A 459 10.51 13.07 20.58
N LEU A 460 10.80 12.43 19.44
CA LEU A 460 9.77 11.74 18.67
C LEU A 460 9.22 10.54 19.45
N ALA A 461 10.07 9.76 20.12
CA ALA A 461 9.65 8.66 20.98
C ALA A 461 8.75 9.14 22.12
N ASP A 462 9.13 10.22 22.81
CA ASP A 462 8.36 10.83 23.90
C ASP A 462 6.98 11.31 23.42
N SER A 463 6.87 11.75 22.17
CA SER A 463 5.60 12.15 21.54
C SER A 463 4.74 10.97 21.05
N GLY A 464 5.21 9.73 21.22
CA GLY A 464 4.51 8.51 20.85
C GLY A 464 4.92 7.89 19.52
N CYS A 465 6.06 8.27 18.93
CA CYS A 465 6.61 7.58 17.78
C CYS A 465 7.06 6.17 18.19
N ILE A 466 6.56 5.14 17.51
CA ILE A 466 6.90 3.74 17.81
C ILE A 466 7.62 3.04 16.65
N ALA A 467 7.50 3.59 15.44
CA ALA A 467 8.24 3.09 14.29
C ALA A 467 8.40 4.13 13.19
N ILE A 468 9.42 3.93 12.37
CA ILE A 468 9.72 4.75 11.20
C ILE A 468 10.11 3.85 10.05
N SER A 469 9.60 4.16 8.86
CA SER A 469 10.01 3.55 7.60
C SER A 469 10.78 4.57 6.76
N GLY A 470 11.86 4.16 6.11
CA GLY A 470 12.64 5.08 5.29
C GLY A 470 13.47 4.38 4.22
N GLY A 471 13.71 5.09 3.12
CA GLY A 471 14.50 4.57 2.01
C GLY A 471 16.01 4.65 2.27
N LEU A 472 16.66 3.49 2.43
CA LEU A 472 18.11 3.33 2.24
C LEU A 472 18.43 3.10 0.76
N GLU A 473 17.51 2.52 -0.01
CA GLU A 473 17.61 2.18 -1.44
C GLU A 473 18.76 1.19 -1.70
N VAL A 474 19.82 1.60 -2.39
CA VAL A 474 21.02 0.77 -2.56
C VAL A 474 22.06 1.21 -1.54
N ALA A 475 22.51 0.28 -0.69
CA ALA A 475 23.66 0.51 0.16
C ALA A 475 24.97 0.49 -0.67
N SER A 476 25.14 1.47 -1.57
CA SER A 476 26.36 1.70 -2.35
C SER A 476 26.48 3.20 -2.60
N ASP A 477 27.55 3.84 -2.11
CA ASP A 477 27.74 5.28 -2.25
C ASP A 477 27.76 5.75 -3.71
N ARG A 478 28.22 4.89 -4.63
CA ARG A 478 28.20 5.16 -6.07
C ARG A 478 26.75 5.32 -6.55
N LEU A 479 25.89 4.37 -6.19
CA LEU A 479 24.50 4.33 -6.61
C LEU A 479 23.66 5.37 -5.86
N LEU A 480 23.92 5.63 -4.57
CA LEU A 480 23.27 6.72 -3.82
C LEU A 480 23.53 8.10 -4.42
N LYS A 481 24.75 8.34 -4.95
CA LYS A 481 25.10 9.56 -5.68
C LYS A 481 24.34 9.64 -7.01
N LEU A 482 24.32 8.56 -7.78
CA LEU A 482 23.58 8.49 -9.04
C LEU A 482 22.06 8.68 -8.82
N MET A 483 21.52 8.13 -7.73
CA MET A 483 20.14 8.29 -7.30
C MET A 483 19.81 9.71 -6.80
N LYS A 484 20.82 10.56 -6.58
CA LYS A 484 20.67 11.88 -5.95
C LYS A 484 19.92 11.80 -4.61
N LYS A 485 20.11 10.70 -3.85
CA LYS A 485 19.43 10.48 -2.55
C LYS A 485 19.95 11.42 -1.47
N GLY A 486 21.21 11.86 -1.57
CA GLY A 486 21.83 12.85 -0.68
C GLY A 486 22.12 12.34 0.74
N VAL A 487 22.32 11.03 0.90
CA VAL A 487 22.68 10.35 2.15
C VAL A 487 23.88 9.43 1.89
N SER A 488 24.65 9.10 2.94
CA SER A 488 25.69 8.06 2.90
C SER A 488 25.30 6.90 3.83
N VAL A 489 25.92 5.73 3.63
CA VAL A 489 25.63 4.55 4.47
C VAL A 489 25.95 4.82 5.94
N GLU A 490 27.05 5.52 6.25
CA GLU A 490 27.42 5.88 7.63
C GLU A 490 26.41 6.83 8.27
N GLN A 491 25.85 7.77 7.49
CA GLN A 491 24.81 8.66 7.99
C GLN A 491 23.55 7.87 8.32
N VAL A 492 23.13 6.96 7.43
CA VAL A 492 21.95 6.13 7.68
C VAL A 492 22.16 5.26 8.91
N ALA A 493 23.33 4.62 9.06
CA ALA A 493 23.67 3.84 10.24
C ALA A 493 23.51 4.63 11.55
N ARG A 494 24.02 5.87 11.61
CA ARG A 494 23.88 6.73 12.79
C ARG A 494 22.44 7.14 13.08
N VAL A 495 21.70 7.54 12.05
CA VAL A 495 20.29 7.95 12.19
C VAL A 495 19.42 6.79 12.68
N THR A 496 19.59 5.62 12.06
CA THR A 496 18.82 4.41 12.40
C THR A 496 19.20 3.84 13.77
N GLN A 497 20.47 3.95 14.18
CA GLN A 497 20.89 3.72 15.56
C GLN A 497 20.17 4.66 16.53
N GLY A 498 20.12 5.96 16.27
CA GLY A 498 19.46 6.93 17.14
C GLY A 498 17.95 6.63 17.34
N PHE A 499 17.27 6.17 16.29
CA PHE A 499 15.90 5.69 16.41
C PHE A 499 15.80 4.43 17.27
N THR A 500 16.64 3.43 17.01
CA THR A 500 16.63 2.17 17.77
C THR A 500 16.94 2.40 19.25
N GLU A 501 17.91 3.25 19.58
CA GLU A 501 18.27 3.60 20.96
C GLU A 501 17.14 4.34 21.69
N ALA A 502 16.32 5.11 20.96
CA ALA A 502 15.09 5.73 21.48
C ALA A 502 13.91 4.76 21.59
N GLY A 503 14.09 3.48 21.26
CA GLY A 503 13.04 2.45 21.28
C GLY A 503 12.10 2.47 20.09
N ILE A 504 12.45 3.18 19.01
CA ILE A 504 11.66 3.29 17.78
C ILE A 504 12.09 2.19 16.80
N LEU A 505 11.14 1.40 16.30
CA LEU A 505 11.42 0.39 15.28
C LEU A 505 11.76 1.05 13.93
N VAL A 506 12.72 0.49 13.22
CA VAL A 506 13.21 0.98 11.93
C VAL A 506 12.99 -0.05 10.85
N HIS A 507 12.24 0.33 9.82
CA HIS A 507 12.11 -0.41 8.57
C HIS A 507 12.83 0.30 7.42
N ALA A 508 13.69 -0.42 6.70
CA ALA A 508 14.44 0.09 5.56
C ALA A 508 13.83 -0.37 4.22
N TYR A 509 13.39 0.58 3.39
CA TYR A 509 13.14 0.30 1.98
C TYR A 509 14.49 0.20 1.27
N LEU A 510 14.70 -0.93 0.60
CA LEU A 510 15.91 -1.28 -0.14
C LEU A 510 15.55 -1.47 -1.62
N MET A 511 16.49 -1.17 -2.50
CA MET A 511 16.29 -1.24 -3.95
C MET A 511 17.43 -2.01 -4.61
N TYR A 512 17.12 -2.76 -5.67
CA TYR A 512 18.10 -3.39 -6.53
C TYR A 512 17.70 -3.35 -8.01
N GLY A 513 18.70 -3.51 -8.88
CA GLY A 513 18.59 -3.38 -10.33
C GLY A 513 18.41 -1.95 -10.84
N PHE A 514 18.91 -0.96 -10.10
CA PHE A 514 18.99 0.42 -10.57
C PHE A 514 19.98 0.52 -11.76
N PRO A 515 19.81 1.46 -12.71
CA PRO A 515 20.74 1.66 -13.82
C PRO A 515 22.21 1.59 -13.44
N THR A 516 22.98 0.83 -14.21
CA THR A 516 24.41 0.54 -14.06
C THR A 516 24.79 -0.27 -12.82
N GLN A 517 23.83 -0.88 -12.09
CA GLN A 517 24.15 -1.67 -10.91
C GLN A 517 24.88 -2.95 -11.29
N THR A 518 26.06 -3.16 -10.70
CA THR A 518 26.86 -4.36 -10.94
C THR A 518 26.53 -5.47 -9.94
N VAL A 519 26.97 -6.72 -10.24
CA VAL A 519 26.94 -7.81 -9.26
C VAL A 519 27.72 -7.43 -7.99
N GLN A 520 28.87 -6.76 -8.13
CA GLN A 520 29.67 -6.30 -6.99
C GLN A 520 28.91 -5.30 -6.12
N ASP A 521 28.20 -4.34 -6.71
CA ASP A 521 27.38 -3.40 -5.93
C ASP A 521 26.28 -4.11 -5.14
N THR A 522 25.72 -5.18 -5.71
CA THR A 522 24.67 -5.98 -5.06
C THR A 522 25.22 -6.76 -3.87
N VAL A 523 26.39 -7.39 -4.02
CA VAL A 523 27.08 -8.08 -2.93
C VAL A 523 27.50 -7.10 -1.83
N ASP A 524 28.07 -5.95 -2.21
CA ASP A 524 28.48 -4.91 -1.26
C ASP A 524 27.25 -4.38 -0.50
N ALA A 525 26.13 -4.12 -1.19
CA ALA A 525 24.88 -3.67 -0.57
C ALA A 525 24.32 -4.69 0.42
N LEU A 526 24.34 -5.99 0.08
CA LEU A 526 23.90 -7.03 1.00
C LEU A 526 24.78 -7.12 2.25
N GLU A 527 26.10 -6.90 2.12
CA GLU A 527 27.03 -6.86 3.26
C GLU A 527 26.78 -5.66 4.18
N TYR A 528 26.48 -4.48 3.63
CA TYR A 528 26.06 -3.35 4.46
C TYR A 528 24.76 -3.63 5.20
N VAL A 529 23.78 -4.24 4.53
CA VAL A 529 22.50 -4.62 5.15
C VAL A 529 22.74 -5.64 6.27
N ARG A 530 23.57 -6.66 6.04
CA ARG A 530 23.97 -7.63 7.09
C ARG A 530 24.55 -6.92 8.31
N GLN A 531 25.51 -6.00 8.11
CA GLN A 531 26.12 -5.25 9.21
C GLN A 531 25.13 -4.31 9.93
N LEU A 532 24.12 -3.76 9.24
CA LEU A 532 23.07 -2.95 9.87
C LEU A 532 22.16 -3.79 10.78
N PHE A 533 21.82 -5.01 10.37
CA PHE A 533 21.10 -5.97 11.22
C PHE A 533 21.98 -6.43 12.40
N GLU A 534 23.25 -6.78 12.14
CA GLU A 534 24.22 -7.18 13.17
C GLU A 534 24.39 -6.08 14.24
N ALA A 535 24.47 -4.82 13.83
CA ALA A 535 24.59 -3.68 14.74
C ALA A 535 23.27 -3.25 15.39
N GLY A 536 22.15 -3.91 15.05
CA GLY A 536 20.82 -3.55 15.55
C GLY A 536 20.28 -2.21 15.04
N CYS A 537 20.87 -1.63 13.98
CA CYS A 537 20.43 -0.35 13.42
C CYS A 537 19.02 -0.44 12.81
N ILE A 538 18.65 -1.59 12.25
CA ILE A 538 17.36 -1.83 11.61
C ILE A 538 16.75 -3.14 12.10
N GLN A 539 15.42 -3.20 12.21
CA GLN A 539 14.68 -4.39 12.63
C GLN A 539 13.95 -5.07 11.46
N SER A 540 13.80 -4.35 10.34
CA SER A 540 13.14 -4.87 9.15
C SER A 540 13.64 -4.15 7.91
N GLY A 541 13.52 -4.82 6.76
CA GLY A 541 13.71 -4.18 5.47
C GLY A 541 12.98 -4.93 4.38
N PHE A 542 12.90 -4.34 3.20
CA PHE A 542 12.34 -5.00 2.02
C PHE A 542 13.08 -4.57 0.76
N PHE A 543 13.52 -5.54 -0.06
CA PHE A 543 14.15 -5.29 -1.36
C PHE A 543 13.09 -5.20 -2.47
N HIS A 544 12.95 -4.01 -3.04
CA HIS A 544 12.18 -3.77 -4.26
C HIS A 544 13.08 -3.82 -5.50
N ARG A 545 12.62 -4.52 -6.54
CA ARG A 545 13.20 -4.39 -7.88
C ARG A 545 12.89 -2.98 -8.39
N PHE A 546 13.92 -2.26 -8.84
CA PHE A 546 13.74 -0.98 -9.49
C PHE A 546 12.87 -1.14 -10.74
N ALA A 547 11.81 -0.35 -10.83
CA ALA A 547 11.00 -0.15 -12.02
C ALA A 547 11.21 1.29 -12.50
N CYS A 548 11.45 1.45 -13.80
CA CYS A 548 11.60 2.78 -14.39
C CYS A 548 10.22 3.26 -14.84
N THR A 549 9.83 4.47 -14.43
CA THR A 549 8.59 5.12 -14.84
C THR A 549 8.89 6.24 -15.83
N VAL A 550 7.94 6.60 -16.69
CA VAL A 550 8.04 7.74 -17.62
C VAL A 550 8.10 9.10 -16.93
N HIS A 551 7.73 9.18 -15.65
CA HIS A 551 7.72 10.42 -14.86
C HIS A 551 8.98 10.61 -14.01
N SER A 552 9.76 9.55 -13.80
CA SER A 552 11.02 9.63 -13.07
C SER A 552 12.10 10.35 -13.88
N PRO A 553 13.06 11.04 -13.24
CA PRO A 553 14.23 11.58 -13.95
C PRO A 553 15.01 10.54 -14.75
N VAL A 554 15.05 9.26 -14.33
CA VAL A 554 15.62 8.17 -15.14
C VAL A 554 14.81 7.95 -16.43
N GLY A 555 13.48 7.97 -16.37
CA GLY A 555 12.63 7.80 -17.57
C GLY A 555 12.61 9.03 -18.49
N GLN A 556 12.92 10.21 -17.97
CA GLN A 556 12.97 11.45 -18.78
C GLN A 556 14.34 11.69 -19.42
N HIS A 557 15.42 11.32 -18.71
CA HIS A 557 16.80 11.55 -19.11
C HIS A 557 17.65 10.26 -18.99
N PRO A 558 17.26 9.16 -19.65
CA PRO A 558 17.91 7.85 -19.53
C PRO A 558 19.41 7.87 -19.85
N GLU A 559 19.84 8.78 -20.74
CA GLU A 559 21.23 9.00 -21.12
C GLU A 559 22.11 9.44 -19.95
N GLU A 560 21.58 10.20 -18.99
CA GLU A 560 22.31 10.60 -17.78
C GLU A 560 22.63 9.39 -16.86
N TYR A 561 21.88 8.31 -17.02
CA TYR A 561 21.98 7.08 -16.21
C TYR A 561 22.55 5.90 -16.99
N GLY A 562 23.03 6.13 -18.23
CA GLY A 562 23.72 5.10 -19.02
C GLY A 562 22.81 3.96 -19.50
N VAL A 563 21.50 4.19 -19.57
CA VAL A 563 20.51 3.19 -20.04
C VAL A 563 19.83 3.68 -21.31
N THR A 564 19.26 2.75 -22.07
CA THR A 564 18.43 3.07 -23.24
C THR A 564 17.03 2.58 -22.99
N LEU A 565 16.03 3.45 -23.07
CA LEU A 565 14.63 3.03 -22.91
C LEU A 565 14.19 2.18 -24.09
N LEU A 566 13.41 1.15 -23.80
CA LEU A 566 12.68 0.42 -24.82
C LEU A 566 11.53 1.29 -25.34
N PRO A 567 11.21 1.22 -26.64
CA PRO A 567 10.03 1.89 -27.17
C PRO A 567 8.80 1.49 -26.36
N LEU A 568 8.03 2.48 -25.94
CA LEU A 568 6.76 2.21 -25.29
C LEU A 568 5.78 1.67 -26.32
N PRO A 569 5.00 0.65 -25.97
CA PRO A 569 4.00 0.12 -26.88
C PRO A 569 2.94 1.18 -27.18
N ASP A 570 2.51 1.25 -28.45
CA ASP A 570 1.46 2.18 -28.87
C ASP A 570 0.14 1.88 -28.13
N GLY A 571 -0.53 2.94 -27.68
CA GLY A 571 -1.80 2.80 -26.98
C GLY A 571 -2.33 4.11 -26.42
N GLY A 572 -3.64 4.19 -26.24
CA GLY A 572 -4.33 5.39 -25.73
C GLY A 572 -4.83 5.26 -24.29
N PHE A 573 -4.47 4.18 -23.56
CA PHE A 573 -5.02 3.91 -22.23
C PHE A 573 -4.05 4.23 -21.10
N ALA A 574 -3.18 3.30 -20.70
CA ALA A 574 -2.27 3.45 -19.56
C ALA A 574 -0.80 3.47 -20.00
N ARG A 575 -0.02 4.41 -19.48
CA ARG A 575 1.40 4.59 -19.75
C ARG A 575 2.13 5.02 -18.48
N ASN A 576 2.91 4.13 -17.88
CA ASN A 576 3.73 4.44 -16.72
C ASN A 576 5.09 3.73 -16.74
N ASP A 577 5.11 2.40 -16.61
CA ASP A 577 6.36 1.66 -16.60
C ASP A 577 7.00 1.64 -17.99
N VAL A 578 8.30 1.87 -18.04
CA VAL A 578 9.11 1.82 -19.24
C VAL A 578 10.26 0.82 -19.05
N GLY A 579 10.31 -0.18 -19.93
CA GLY A 579 11.43 -1.10 -19.96
C GLY A 579 12.70 -0.37 -20.41
N PHE A 580 13.87 -0.85 -19.98
CA PHE A 580 15.15 -0.26 -20.38
C PHE A 580 16.22 -1.34 -20.57
N VAL A 581 17.19 -1.04 -21.41
CA VAL A 581 18.39 -1.84 -21.62
C VAL A 581 19.52 -1.23 -20.80
N ASP A 582 20.06 -2.05 -19.90
CA ASP A 582 21.26 -1.74 -19.15
C ASP A 582 22.48 -2.43 -19.81
N PRO A 583 23.48 -1.67 -20.29
CA PRO A 583 24.70 -2.23 -20.87
C PRO A 583 25.48 -3.14 -19.92
N ALA A 584 25.27 -3.06 -18.60
CA ALA A 584 25.92 -3.92 -17.63
C ALA A 584 25.53 -5.40 -17.76
N GLY A 585 24.37 -5.71 -18.36
CA GLY A 585 23.93 -7.07 -18.65
C GLY A 585 23.76 -7.97 -17.42
N VAL A 586 23.53 -7.39 -16.24
CA VAL A 586 23.39 -8.12 -14.99
C VAL A 586 21.99 -8.73 -14.88
N ASP A 587 21.93 -10.02 -14.57
CA ASP A 587 20.68 -10.71 -14.24
C ASP A 587 20.26 -10.35 -12.81
N HIS A 588 19.49 -9.28 -12.68
CA HIS A 588 19.00 -8.81 -11.39
C HIS A 588 17.91 -9.71 -10.81
N ASP A 589 17.20 -10.49 -11.61
CA ASP A 589 16.10 -11.34 -11.13
C ASP A 589 16.67 -12.53 -10.34
N ALA A 590 17.75 -13.13 -10.84
CA ALA A 590 18.50 -14.14 -10.11
C ALA A 590 19.07 -13.59 -8.79
N LEU A 591 19.64 -12.38 -8.81
CA LEU A 591 20.19 -11.74 -7.61
C LEU A 591 19.09 -11.40 -6.59
N GLY A 592 17.92 -10.96 -7.04
CA GLY A 592 16.77 -10.61 -6.18
C GLY A 592 16.29 -11.78 -5.32
N THR A 593 16.35 -13.00 -5.85
CA THR A 593 16.00 -14.22 -5.09
C THR A 593 16.93 -14.42 -3.90
N ALA A 594 18.25 -14.26 -4.12
CA ALA A 594 19.25 -14.35 -3.06
C ALA A 594 19.09 -13.22 -2.01
N LEU A 595 18.85 -11.99 -2.47
CA LEU A 595 18.63 -10.83 -1.59
C LEU A 595 17.42 -11.04 -0.65
N ASN A 596 16.30 -11.52 -1.20
CA ASN A 596 15.09 -11.79 -0.42
C ASN A 596 15.31 -12.91 0.60
N LYS A 597 16.00 -13.99 0.20
CA LYS A 597 16.35 -15.10 1.10
C LYS A 597 17.24 -14.62 2.24
N ALA A 598 18.30 -13.87 1.94
CA ALA A 598 19.22 -13.35 2.94
C ALA A 598 18.52 -12.39 3.92
N LEU A 599 17.75 -11.43 3.39
CA LEU A 599 17.04 -10.45 4.19
C LEU A 599 16.02 -11.10 5.14
N TYR A 600 15.30 -12.13 4.66
CA TYR A 600 14.41 -12.91 5.52
C TYR A 600 15.15 -13.53 6.71
N ASN A 601 16.34 -14.13 6.48
CA ASN A 601 17.14 -14.72 7.54
C ASN A 601 17.72 -13.67 8.49
N TYR A 602 18.19 -12.53 7.97
CA TYR A 602 18.73 -11.44 8.80
C TYR A 602 17.68 -10.83 9.74
N MET A 603 16.43 -10.72 9.31
CA MET A 603 15.32 -10.30 10.17
C MET A 603 15.07 -11.27 11.34
N HIS A 604 15.57 -12.49 11.24
CA HIS A 604 15.53 -13.53 12.28
C HIS A 604 16.91 -13.73 12.96
N GLY A 605 17.88 -12.85 12.70
CA GLY A 605 19.23 -12.98 13.27
C GLY A 605 20.05 -14.16 12.75
N ILE A 606 19.59 -14.84 11.68
CA ILE A 606 20.24 -16.02 11.11
C ILE A 606 21.24 -15.58 10.04
N GLY A 607 22.43 -16.21 10.03
CA GLY A 607 23.47 -15.97 9.02
C GLY A 607 24.13 -14.59 9.09
N LEU A 608 24.00 -13.89 10.22
CA LEU A 608 24.67 -12.60 10.44
C LEU A 608 26.20 -12.76 10.57
N ASP A 609 26.71 -13.91 10.98
CA ASP A 609 28.16 -14.17 11.06
C ASP A 609 28.74 -14.77 9.76
N GLU A 610 27.91 -15.04 8.76
CA GLU A 610 28.28 -15.72 7.53
C GLU A 610 28.75 -14.76 6.42
N ASP A 611 29.53 -15.30 5.48
CA ASP A 611 29.89 -14.56 4.28
C ASP A 611 28.67 -14.46 3.35
N VAL A 612 28.28 -13.23 2.99
CA VAL A 612 27.08 -12.96 2.18
C VAL A 612 27.00 -13.72 0.87
N ARG A 613 28.13 -14.22 0.35
CA ARG A 613 28.18 -15.03 -0.87
C ARG A 613 27.44 -16.36 -0.74
N ALA A 614 27.27 -16.87 0.48
CA ALA A 614 26.56 -18.13 0.75
C ALA A 614 25.08 -18.08 0.35
N TRP A 615 24.50 -16.87 0.23
CA TRP A 615 23.10 -16.70 -0.18
C TRP A 615 22.87 -16.81 -1.69
N PHE A 616 23.93 -16.78 -2.50
CA PHE A 616 23.83 -16.78 -3.96
C PHE A 616 24.09 -18.19 -4.52
N ASP A 617 23.18 -18.67 -5.37
CA ASP A 617 23.33 -19.97 -6.06
C ASP A 617 24.40 -19.94 -7.17
N THR A 618 24.84 -18.75 -7.56
CA THR A 618 25.88 -18.53 -8.57
C THR A 618 27.13 -17.90 -7.97
N ARG A 619 28.28 -18.10 -8.64
CA ARG A 619 29.54 -17.55 -8.17
C ARG A 619 29.55 -16.02 -8.29
N VAL A 620 29.50 -15.36 -7.14
CA VAL A 620 29.59 -13.90 -7.00
C VAL A 620 30.97 -13.47 -6.44
N PRO A 621 31.42 -12.22 -6.67
CA PRO A 621 32.67 -11.73 -6.10
C PRO A 621 32.59 -11.58 -4.59
N ARG A 622 33.75 -11.42 -3.92
CA ARG A 622 33.81 -11.11 -2.49
C ARG A 622 33.40 -9.66 -2.25
N SER A 623 32.69 -9.41 -1.15
CA SER A 623 32.39 -8.04 -0.73
C SER A 623 33.67 -7.21 -0.54
N ARG A 624 33.63 -5.95 -0.99
CA ARG A 624 34.68 -4.95 -0.76
C ARG A 624 34.44 -4.16 0.53
N VAL A 625 33.29 -4.34 1.16
CA VAL A 625 32.92 -3.64 2.39
C VAL A 625 33.79 -4.15 3.54
N PRO A 626 34.45 -3.26 4.31
CA PRO A 626 35.19 -3.68 5.50
C PRO A 626 34.28 -4.35 6.54
N ARG A 627 34.75 -5.44 7.17
CA ARG A 627 33.97 -6.26 8.12
C ARG A 627 33.26 -5.50 9.26
N HIS A 628 33.81 -4.36 9.68
CA HIS A 628 33.26 -3.51 10.76
C HIS A 628 33.01 -2.09 10.28
N PHE A 629 32.53 -1.93 9.04
CA PHE A 629 32.25 -0.62 8.48
C PHE A 629 31.18 0.11 9.31
N ILE A 630 30.02 -0.54 9.54
CA ILE A 630 28.92 0.05 10.32
C ILE A 630 29.36 0.31 11.75
N GLY A 631 29.93 -0.69 12.44
CA GLY A 631 30.43 -0.49 13.82
C GLY A 631 31.40 0.70 13.97
N ARG A 632 32.31 0.91 13.01
CA ARG A 632 33.22 2.08 13.02
C ARG A 632 32.48 3.40 12.76
N ALA A 633 31.49 3.40 11.87
CA ALA A 633 30.66 4.57 11.61
C ALA A 633 29.90 5.02 12.87
N LEU A 634 29.43 4.05 13.68
CA LEU A 634 28.75 4.33 14.95
C LEU A 634 29.71 4.88 16.01
N LEU A 635 30.94 4.36 16.10
CA LEU A 635 31.95 4.84 17.08
C LEU A 635 32.47 6.26 16.80
N SER A 636 32.45 6.70 15.55
CA SER A 636 32.96 8.02 15.15
C SER A 636 32.13 9.21 15.70
N SER A 637 30.94 8.95 16.25
CA SER A 637 30.05 9.95 16.85
C SER A 637 30.47 10.41 18.25
N GLY A 638 31.30 9.63 18.95
CA GLY A 638 31.78 9.95 20.31
C GLY A 638 32.91 10.99 20.36
N ARG A 639 33.39 11.46 19.20
CA ARG A 639 34.31 12.60 19.10
C ARG A 639 33.52 13.79 18.57
N SER A 640 32.87 14.51 19.48
CA SER A 640 32.46 15.88 19.23
C SER A 640 33.70 16.68 18.80
N ASP A 641 33.66 17.25 17.60
CA ASP A 641 34.57 18.34 17.21
C ASP A 641 34.42 19.44 18.26
N GLY A 642 35.46 19.60 19.09
CA GLY A 642 35.57 20.62 20.13
C GLY A 642 35.91 21.99 19.58
#